data_AF-A0AAV2YRH2-F1
#
_entry.id   AF-A0AAV2YRH2-F1
#
_cell.length_a   1.000
_cell.length_b   1.000
_cell.length_c   1.000
_cell.angle_alpha   90.00
_cell.angle_beta   90.00
_cell.angle_gamma   90.00
#
_symmetry.space_group_name_H-M   'P 1'
#
loop_
_entity.id
_entity.type
_entity.pdbx_description
1 polymer ?
#
loop_
_entity_poly.entity_id
_entity_poly.type
_entity_poly.pdbx_seq_one_letter_code
_entity_poly.pdbx_strand_id
1 'polypeptide(L)'
;MVALGSSSKANQPEAWRRGRAKASITARHGTKSTMGFDDNRKIGTLLLGIGFAFLVLGVIMFFDAALLALGDVLFLSGVALTIGLSRTIRFFTRKERWRGIVCFLGGIFLVLVRWPIIGMIIQTFGFLNLFGSFFPVAVAFLRQTPVIGTFLNLPVVSDIVDRLAGSSKRGYQRFRLKLTEAVSSNREPTSAPSSDRLKQNTARTRNINMSFFHSLRQRVQQIDSLLCVGLDPHTAELPEATAQAAEAFCLRLIQETHELAAAYKPNSAFFEAFGAEGITALKKVVKAIPAGIPVLLDAKRGDISTTAAAYAVSAFDVLHSHAITLAPYMGRDSIDPFIRGHPERGCFVLCKTSNPSANDFQMLPVSSSRALFEQVALKCEEWNSEDNVGLVVGATDVEALRRVRAVTPNLWILAPGIGAQGGNLEEAVTAGLSADGMGLLVPVSRGISKAANPKQAAQELRDAINAMRVAKVAAGSTSALIANTRQSEFIKFALSFGVLKFGDFTLKSGRKSPYFFNAGLFRTGRALGQLGKFYAQAINDSGIEFDVLFGPAYKGITLAAAVAIAYSELYGVDLPFAYNRKEAKDHGEGGVLVGADMNGQRVLIIDDVITAGTAITEALDILKVANATVSGVCISLDRQEKVSPTDARSAIQRVQESYGIPVVSIANLDNLVAFLEAAPSSDPNAAFLDVIKAYRAEFGVTHAKNGAARQATRSEQSGVVAWGPIIMLSRRSLLSVSTLERVHSNRQIRRKTRHPARLRILQREPQEEIEVPALKYEPTYVPEKVSFNGWSPAPEKPVEGLPFHVKRTAVGLQLPVYRDYRNGRTRVLTILRRYKGNEDELATEMSKVCFGKEVVARPGRLEVTGDHVKDIKQWLTGLGF
;
A
#
# COMPACT_ATOMS: atom_id res chain seq x y z
N MET A 1 -53.45 0.43 -17.21
CA MET A 1 -54.90 0.32 -17.49
C MET A 1 -55.49 -0.62 -16.45
N VAL A 2 -56.46 -0.32 -15.59
CA VAL A 2 -57.30 0.84 -15.18
C VAL A 2 -57.78 0.40 -13.77
N ALA A 3 -57.50 1.14 -12.67
CA ALA A 3 -58.37 2.15 -12.02
C ALA A 3 -59.73 1.54 -11.55
N LEU A 4 -60.35 1.75 -10.38
CA LEU A 4 -60.44 2.73 -9.27
C LEU A 4 -61.10 1.96 -8.09
N GLY A 5 -61.19 2.34 -6.81
CA GLY A 5 -61.06 3.59 -6.08
C GLY A 5 -62.23 3.73 -5.09
N SER A 6 -61.94 4.00 -3.79
CA SER A 6 -62.81 4.65 -2.77
C SER A 6 -64.10 3.91 -2.32
N SER A 7 -64.75 4.06 -1.15
CA SER A 7 -64.62 4.88 0.07
C SER A 7 -65.66 4.38 1.11
N SER A 8 -65.41 4.68 2.40
CA SER A 8 -66.35 4.81 3.56
C SER A 8 -67.11 3.57 4.06
N LYS A 9 -66.74 3.01 5.22
CA LYS A 9 -67.17 3.37 6.61
C LYS A 9 -68.65 3.09 6.91
N ALA A 10 -68.92 2.04 7.69
CA ALA A 10 -69.63 2.10 8.97
C ALA A 10 -69.76 0.68 9.57
N ASN A 11 -69.18 0.42 10.74
CA ASN A 11 -69.94 -0.25 11.81
C ASN A 11 -69.27 -0.15 13.19
N GLN A 12 -70.17 -0.06 14.16
CA GLN A 12 -70.01 0.06 15.62
C GLN A 12 -69.50 -1.23 16.31
N PRO A 13 -69.24 -1.21 17.64
CA PRO A 13 -68.14 -1.95 18.27
C PRO A 13 -68.55 -3.13 19.20
N GLU A 14 -67.54 -3.61 19.92
CA GLU A 14 -67.49 -4.60 21.03
C GLU A 14 -67.32 -6.07 20.58
N ALA A 15 -66.40 -6.89 21.11
CA ALA A 15 -65.87 -7.00 22.46
C ALA A 15 -64.54 -7.81 22.51
N TRP A 16 -63.67 -7.40 23.46
CA TRP A 16 -62.72 -8.22 24.25
C TRP A 16 -61.49 -8.89 23.59
N ARG A 17 -60.29 -8.34 23.89
CA ARG A 17 -59.27 -8.97 24.77
C ARG A 17 -58.03 -8.07 25.00
N ARG A 18 -57.73 -7.89 26.29
CA ARG A 18 -56.48 -7.53 27.00
C ARG A 18 -55.23 -7.13 26.19
N GLY A 19 -54.65 -5.98 26.59
CA GLY A 19 -53.22 -5.91 26.91
C GLY A 19 -52.36 -4.95 26.08
N ARG A 20 -52.31 -3.67 26.47
CA ARG A 20 -51.08 -2.87 26.70
C ARG A 20 -51.41 -1.39 26.86
N ALA A 21 -51.08 -0.83 28.03
CA ALA A 21 -51.07 0.60 28.27
C ALA A 21 -49.98 1.26 27.40
N LYS A 22 -50.40 2.16 26.52
CA LYS A 22 -49.54 3.13 25.84
C LYS A 22 -49.61 4.46 26.58
N ALA A 23 -48.45 5.07 26.72
CA ALA A 23 -48.24 6.46 27.07
C ALA A 23 -49.17 7.38 26.27
N SER A 24 -49.84 8.29 26.97
CA SER A 24 -50.63 9.37 26.39
C SER A 24 -49.74 10.57 26.12
N ILE A 25 -49.84 11.04 24.88
CA ILE A 25 -49.43 12.36 24.42
C ILE A 25 -50.44 13.36 25.00
N THR A 26 -49.95 14.39 25.69
CA THR A 26 -50.67 15.66 25.82
C THR A 26 -49.73 16.78 25.41
N ALA A 27 -50.14 17.47 24.34
CA ALA A 27 -49.48 18.65 23.82
C ALA A 27 -49.62 19.82 24.80
N ARG A 28 -48.51 20.48 25.12
CA ARG A 28 -48.50 21.88 25.57
C ARG A 28 -47.35 22.62 24.89
N HIS A 29 -47.77 23.51 23.98
CA HIS A 29 -47.29 24.87 23.78
C HIS A 29 -45.78 25.08 23.70
N GLY A 30 -45.34 25.39 22.48
CA GLY A 30 -43.99 25.83 22.18
C GLY A 30 -43.63 27.13 22.91
N THR A 31 -42.73 27.01 23.86
CA THR A 31 -41.74 28.04 24.19
C THR A 31 -40.44 27.67 23.50
N LYS A 32 -39.95 28.55 22.62
CA LYS A 32 -38.61 28.49 22.04
C LYS A 32 -37.59 28.37 23.19
N SER A 33 -37.04 27.18 23.43
CA SER A 33 -35.84 27.02 24.23
C SER A 33 -34.62 27.24 23.33
N THR A 34 -34.19 28.49 23.28
CA THR A 34 -32.80 28.82 22.95
C THR A 34 -31.87 27.90 23.75
N MET A 35 -30.83 27.36 23.09
CA MET A 35 -29.70 26.65 23.71
C MET A 35 -29.12 27.51 24.85
N GLY A 36 -29.60 27.34 26.08
CA GLY A 36 -29.13 28.04 27.26
C GLY A 36 -28.18 27.15 28.03
N PHE A 37 -26.88 27.48 28.03
CA PHE A 37 -25.93 26.92 29.00
C PHE A 37 -26.37 27.24 30.44
N ASP A 38 -26.12 26.36 31.41
CA ASP A 38 -26.18 26.70 32.85
C ASP A 38 -25.44 28.02 33.11
N ASP A 39 -26.03 28.94 33.86
CA ASP A 39 -25.43 30.27 34.09
C ASP A 39 -24.07 30.18 34.78
N ASN A 40 -23.87 29.20 35.67
CA ASN A 40 -22.56 28.90 36.26
C ASN A 40 -21.52 28.46 35.23
N ARG A 41 -21.92 27.73 34.17
CA ARG A 41 -21.02 27.34 33.08
C ARG A 41 -20.72 28.50 32.14
N LYS A 42 -21.66 29.42 31.92
CA LYS A 42 -21.40 30.66 31.17
C LYS A 42 -20.39 31.53 31.91
N ILE A 43 -20.61 31.75 33.21
CA ILE A 43 -19.70 32.52 34.07
C ILE A 43 -18.34 31.83 34.15
N GLY A 44 -18.31 30.51 34.34
CA GLY A 44 -17.08 29.73 34.35
C GLY A 44 -16.29 29.81 33.03
N THR A 45 -16.97 29.76 31.88
CA THR A 45 -16.34 29.88 30.56
C THR A 45 -15.79 31.29 30.32
N LEU A 46 -16.50 32.32 30.80
CA LEU A 46 -16.04 33.71 30.76
C LEU A 46 -14.77 33.90 31.62
N LEU A 47 -14.78 33.40 32.86
CA LEU A 47 -13.63 33.47 33.77
C LEU A 47 -12.41 32.71 33.26
N LEU A 48 -12.60 31.56 32.60
CA LEU A 48 -11.53 30.84 31.91
C LEU A 48 -10.88 31.69 30.81
N GLY A 49 -11.70 32.35 29.99
CA GLY A 49 -11.22 33.22 28.92
C GLY A 49 -10.46 34.43 29.45
N ILE A 50 -11.02 35.11 30.46
CA ILE A 50 -10.39 36.27 31.09
C ILE A 50 -9.09 35.86 31.80
N GLY A 51 -9.09 34.75 32.56
CA GLY A 51 -7.89 34.24 33.23
C GLY A 51 -6.77 33.92 32.24
N PHE A 52 -7.10 33.26 31.12
CA PHE A 52 -6.13 33.01 30.05
C PHE A 52 -5.59 34.31 29.43
N ALA A 53 -6.44 35.31 29.23
CA ALA A 53 -6.01 36.61 28.71
C ALA A 53 -5.04 37.32 29.67
N PHE A 54 -5.29 37.28 30.98
CA PHE A 54 -4.36 37.82 31.99
C PHE A 54 -3.03 37.06 32.04
N LEU A 55 -3.04 35.74 31.87
CA LEU A 55 -1.80 34.96 31.77
C LEU A 55 -0.97 35.37 30.54
N VAL A 56 -1.61 35.52 29.38
CA VAL A 56 -0.94 35.98 28.16
C VAL A 56 -0.41 37.40 28.33
N LEU A 57 -1.22 38.31 28.89
CA LEU A 57 -0.82 39.68 29.13
C LEU A 57 0.35 39.78 30.12
N GLY A 58 0.34 38.98 31.18
CA GLY A 58 1.44 38.89 32.15
C GLY A 58 2.74 38.43 31.51
N VAL A 59 2.70 37.46 30.58
CA VAL A 59 3.88 37.05 29.80
C VAL A 59 4.35 38.16 28.86
N ILE A 60 3.44 38.83 28.15
CA ILE A 60 3.77 39.93 27.23
C ILE A 60 4.40 41.12 27.96
N MET A 61 3.89 41.44 29.16
CA MET A 61 4.44 42.47 30.06
C MET A 61 5.67 41.97 30.84
N PHE A 62 6.49 41.14 30.21
CA PHE A 62 7.77 40.66 30.74
C PHE A 62 7.64 39.92 32.08
N PHE A 63 6.68 39.00 32.16
CA PHE A 63 6.39 38.16 33.33
C PHE A 63 5.95 38.95 34.57
N ASP A 64 5.01 39.88 34.40
CA ASP A 64 4.38 40.59 35.51
C ASP A 64 3.68 39.61 36.47
N ALA A 65 4.20 39.52 37.70
CA ALA A 65 3.74 38.55 38.69
C ALA A 65 2.29 38.79 39.14
N ALA A 66 1.81 40.04 39.13
CA ALA A 66 0.45 40.36 39.54
C ALA A 66 -0.58 39.94 38.48
N LEU A 67 -0.29 40.20 37.20
CA LEU A 67 -1.13 39.76 36.08
C LEU A 67 -1.16 38.24 35.96
N LEU A 68 -0.02 37.57 36.14
CA LEU A 68 0.05 36.11 36.13
C LEU A 68 -0.74 35.49 37.29
N ALA A 69 -0.57 36.02 38.52
CA ALA A 69 -1.33 35.55 39.68
C ALA A 69 -2.84 35.76 39.53
N LEU A 70 -3.27 36.92 39.02
CA LEU A 70 -4.67 37.19 38.74
C LEU A 70 -5.22 36.23 37.67
N GLY A 71 -4.43 35.98 36.63
CA GLY A 71 -4.74 35.00 35.58
C GLY A 71 -4.98 33.60 36.14
N ASP A 72 -4.13 33.15 37.06
CA ASP A 72 -4.25 31.83 37.68
C ASP A 72 -5.46 31.67 38.59
N VAL A 73 -5.77 32.69 39.39
CA VAL A 73 -6.95 32.68 40.27
C VAL A 73 -8.23 32.63 39.43
N LEU A 74 -8.31 33.44 38.38
CA LEU A 74 -9.47 33.48 37.48
C LEU A 74 -9.60 32.18 36.67
N PHE A 75 -8.47 31.62 36.20
CA PHE A 75 -8.45 30.36 35.47
C PHE A 75 -8.93 29.20 36.35
N LEU A 76 -8.42 29.05 37.57
CA LEU A 76 -8.83 28.01 38.51
C LEU A 76 -10.30 28.13 38.91
N SER A 77 -10.76 29.35 39.17
CA SER A 77 -12.17 29.64 39.48
C SER A 77 -13.08 29.30 38.29
N GLY A 78 -12.64 29.62 37.08
CA GLY A 78 -13.33 29.26 35.84
C GLY A 78 -13.42 27.75 35.61
N VAL A 79 -12.34 27.00 35.81
CA VAL A 79 -12.36 25.52 35.75
C VAL A 79 -13.35 24.95 36.76
N ALA A 80 -13.34 25.46 38.00
CA ALA A 80 -14.22 24.99 39.07
C ALA A 80 -15.71 25.22 38.76
N LEU A 81 -16.06 26.36 38.17
CA LEU A 81 -17.44 26.72 37.80
C LEU A 81 -17.92 26.00 36.54
N THR A 82 -17.03 25.78 35.55
CA THR A 82 -17.38 25.07 34.31
C THR A 82 -17.58 23.57 34.53
N ILE A 83 -16.71 22.94 35.33
CA ILE A 83 -16.74 21.48 35.58
C ILE A 83 -17.65 21.14 36.77
N GLY A 84 -17.83 22.08 37.71
CA GLY A 84 -18.55 21.90 38.98
C GLY A 84 -17.62 21.48 40.12
N LEU A 85 -17.76 22.13 41.28
CA LEU A 85 -16.83 22.02 42.43
C LEU A 85 -16.55 20.56 42.85
N SER A 86 -17.59 19.74 42.99
CA SER A 86 -17.46 18.34 43.42
C SER A 86 -16.70 17.47 42.40
N ARG A 87 -16.81 17.77 41.11
CA ARG A 87 -16.12 17.06 40.02
C ARG A 87 -14.67 17.52 39.90
N THR A 88 -14.42 18.81 40.11
CA THR A 88 -13.09 19.40 40.17
C THR A 88 -12.29 18.82 41.34
N ILE A 89 -12.86 18.76 42.54
CA ILE A 89 -12.20 18.15 43.70
C ILE A 89 -11.87 16.68 43.42
N ARG A 90 -12.81 15.90 42.84
CA ARG A 90 -12.57 14.50 42.47
C ARG A 90 -11.51 14.33 41.37
N PHE A 91 -11.38 15.30 40.47
CA PHE A 91 -10.36 15.31 39.43
C PHE A 91 -8.96 15.55 40.02
N PHE A 92 -8.85 16.49 40.96
CA PHE A 92 -7.59 16.83 41.63
C PHE A 92 -7.22 15.87 42.79
N THR A 93 -8.12 14.99 43.26
CA THR A 93 -7.78 13.99 44.30
C THR A 93 -7.38 12.61 43.74
N ARG A 94 -7.28 12.42 42.42
CA ARG A 94 -6.81 11.15 41.83
C ARG A 94 -5.30 10.95 42.03
N LYS A 95 -4.92 9.86 42.71
CA LYS A 95 -3.51 9.46 42.95
C LYS A 95 -2.63 9.46 41.70
N GLU A 96 -3.19 9.08 40.55
CA GLU A 96 -2.46 8.99 39.27
C GLU A 96 -1.96 10.34 38.72
N ARG A 97 -2.52 11.47 39.19
CA ARG A 97 -2.21 12.82 38.66
C ARG A 97 -1.40 13.69 39.62
N TRP A 98 -1.01 13.16 40.79
CA TRP A 98 -0.45 13.95 41.88
C TRP A 98 0.81 14.74 41.49
N ARG A 99 1.68 14.17 40.65
CA ARG A 99 2.87 14.87 40.11
C ARG A 99 2.51 16.14 39.32
N GLY A 100 1.47 16.07 38.49
CA GLY A 100 1.01 17.23 37.73
C GLY A 100 0.43 18.32 38.62
N ILE A 101 -0.27 17.92 39.70
CA ILE A 101 -0.88 18.83 40.68
C ILE A 101 0.17 19.56 41.50
N VAL A 102 1.15 18.83 42.03
CA VAL A 102 2.25 19.41 42.81
C VAL A 102 3.04 20.41 41.97
N CYS A 103 3.37 20.07 40.72
CA CYS A 103 4.03 21.00 39.82
C CYS A 103 3.14 22.20 39.45
N PHE A 104 1.84 21.99 39.20
CA PHE A 104 0.95 23.08 38.81
C PHE A 104 0.74 24.09 39.95
N LEU A 105 0.40 23.61 41.15
CA LEU A 105 0.22 24.46 42.33
C LEU A 105 1.54 25.05 42.83
N GLY A 106 2.64 24.28 42.76
CA GLY A 106 3.98 24.77 43.10
C GLY A 106 4.45 25.88 42.16
N GLY A 107 4.08 25.80 40.88
CA GLY A 107 4.33 26.85 39.90
C GLY A 107 3.56 28.15 40.21
N ILE A 108 2.26 28.04 40.52
CA ILE A 108 1.44 29.19 40.96
C ILE A 108 2.04 29.83 42.23
N PHE A 109 2.45 29.02 43.20
CA PHE A 109 3.09 29.52 44.42
C PHE A 109 4.37 30.30 44.12
N LEU A 110 5.22 29.81 43.21
CA LEU A 110 6.44 30.50 42.81
C LEU A 110 6.17 31.82 42.08
N VAL A 111 5.10 31.91 41.28
CA VAL A 111 4.66 33.18 40.68
C VAL A 111 4.30 34.19 41.78
N LEU A 112 3.59 33.77 42.83
CA LEU A 112 3.22 34.62 43.96
C LEU A 112 4.41 35.09 44.79
N VAL A 113 5.48 34.28 44.90
CA VAL A 113 6.71 34.61 45.63
C VAL A 113 7.69 35.43 44.75
N ARG A 114 7.19 36.10 43.71
CA ARG A 114 7.97 36.92 42.75
C ARG A 114 9.05 36.16 41.98
N TRP A 115 8.85 34.87 41.74
CA TRP A 115 9.67 34.05 40.84
C TRP A 115 8.87 33.64 39.60
N PRO A 116 8.35 34.60 38.80
CA PRO A 116 7.32 34.33 37.80
C PRO A 116 7.83 33.47 36.65
N ILE A 117 9.09 33.61 36.24
CA ILE A 117 9.67 32.82 35.14
C ILE A 117 9.77 31.34 35.55
N ILE A 118 10.36 31.06 36.72
CA ILE A 118 10.54 29.70 37.22
C ILE A 118 9.17 29.09 37.56
N GLY A 119 8.28 29.87 38.17
CA GLY A 119 6.90 29.47 38.45
C GLY A 119 6.16 29.06 37.17
N MET A 120 6.19 29.89 36.13
CA MET A 120 5.55 29.60 34.84
C MET A 120 6.08 28.33 34.16
N ILE A 121 7.39 28.07 34.24
CA ILE A 121 7.98 26.85 33.68
C ILE A 121 7.44 25.61 34.41
N ILE A 122 7.49 25.62 35.74
CA ILE A 122 7.04 24.51 36.59
C ILE A 122 5.52 24.31 36.45
N GLN A 123 4.78 25.39 36.38
CA GLN A 123 3.33 25.43 36.16
C GLN A 123 2.94 24.87 34.80
N THR A 124 3.61 25.27 33.73
CA THR A 124 3.37 24.74 32.37
C THR A 124 3.61 23.24 32.31
N PHE A 125 4.68 22.76 32.98
CA PHE A 125 4.94 21.33 33.11
C PHE A 125 3.83 20.59 33.90
N GLY A 126 3.35 21.18 34.99
CA GLY A 126 2.21 20.65 35.75
C GLY A 126 0.92 20.59 34.92
N PHE A 127 0.62 21.67 34.18
CA PHE A 127 -0.55 21.79 33.33
C PHE A 127 -0.58 20.74 32.21
N LEU A 128 0.54 20.55 31.50
CA LEU A 128 0.66 19.54 30.44
C LEU A 128 0.46 18.11 30.99
N ASN A 129 0.95 17.82 32.20
CA ASN A 129 0.73 16.52 32.83
C ASN A 129 -0.70 16.33 33.36
N LEU A 130 -1.38 17.42 33.76
CA LEU A 130 -2.76 17.39 34.25
C LEU A 130 -3.80 17.28 33.13
N PHE A 131 -3.61 18.05 32.06
CA PHE A 131 -4.60 18.20 30.97
C PHE A 131 -4.15 17.56 29.66
N GLY A 132 -2.95 16.98 29.58
CA GLY A 132 -2.39 16.34 28.39
C GLY A 132 -3.31 15.31 27.73
N SER A 133 -4.10 14.57 28.50
CA SER A 133 -5.06 13.59 27.98
C SER A 133 -6.26 14.20 27.24
N PHE A 134 -6.54 15.49 27.43
CA PHE A 134 -7.68 16.20 26.82
C PHE A 134 -7.31 16.92 25.52
N PHE A 135 -6.02 17.14 25.24
CA PHE A 135 -5.55 17.77 24.01
C PHE A 135 -6.05 17.09 22.72
N PRO A 136 -6.07 15.75 22.60
CA PRO A 136 -6.64 15.09 21.41
C PRO A 136 -8.11 15.42 21.18
N VAL A 137 -8.89 15.49 22.27
CA VAL A 137 -10.33 15.79 22.23
C VAL A 137 -10.58 17.26 21.88
N ALA A 138 -9.80 18.17 22.49
CA ALA A 138 -9.87 19.60 22.19
C ALA A 138 -9.49 19.89 20.73
N VAL A 139 -8.44 19.25 20.22
CA VAL A 139 -8.04 19.35 18.81
C VAL A 139 -9.12 18.80 17.88
N ALA A 140 -9.72 17.66 18.20
CA ALA A 140 -10.81 17.10 17.42
C ALA A 140 -12.03 18.03 17.38
N PHE A 141 -12.37 18.67 18.51
CA PHE A 141 -13.45 19.64 18.59
C PHE A 141 -13.13 20.94 17.80
N LEU A 142 -11.92 21.48 17.95
CA LEU A 142 -11.47 22.65 17.18
C LEU A 142 -11.45 22.37 15.68
N ARG A 143 -11.15 21.13 15.26
CA ARG A 143 -11.25 20.68 13.86
C ARG A 143 -12.68 20.70 13.30
N GLN A 144 -13.69 20.65 14.16
CA GLN A 144 -15.11 20.71 13.76
C GLN A 144 -15.65 22.14 13.71
N THR A 145 -14.93 23.12 14.27
CA THR A 145 -15.37 24.52 14.23
C THR A 145 -15.07 25.19 12.88
N PRO A 146 -16.01 25.96 12.31
CA PRO A 146 -15.77 26.71 11.08
C PRO A 146 -14.58 27.67 11.26
N VAL A 147 -13.76 27.84 10.24
CA VAL A 147 -12.51 28.67 10.24
C VAL A 147 -11.32 28.02 10.95
N ILE A 148 -11.44 27.69 12.24
CA ILE A 148 -10.31 27.09 12.99
C ILE A 148 -10.03 25.67 12.48
N GLY A 149 -11.07 24.90 12.17
CA GLY A 149 -10.91 23.55 11.63
C GLY A 149 -10.28 23.52 10.25
N THR A 150 -10.56 24.52 9.41
CA THR A 150 -9.91 24.66 8.10
C THR A 150 -8.41 24.91 8.25
N PHE A 151 -8.00 25.71 9.23
CA PHE A 151 -6.58 25.96 9.53
C PHE A 151 -5.88 24.74 10.14
N LEU A 152 -6.54 24.06 11.10
CA LEU A 152 -5.98 22.88 11.78
C LEU A 152 -5.87 21.64 10.88
N ASN A 153 -6.63 21.58 9.78
CA ASN A 153 -6.60 20.50 8.79
C ASN A 153 -5.66 20.78 7.60
N LEU A 154 -4.91 21.89 7.60
CA LEU A 154 -3.87 22.13 6.60
C LEU A 154 -2.74 21.11 6.74
N PRO A 155 -2.17 20.54 5.65
CA PRO A 155 -1.30 19.36 5.70
C PRO A 155 -0.07 19.45 6.63
N VAL A 156 0.47 20.65 6.85
CA VAL A 156 1.61 20.87 7.75
C VAL A 156 1.14 21.11 9.18
N VAL A 157 0.05 21.85 9.35
CA VAL A 157 -0.54 22.16 10.66
C VAL A 157 -1.12 20.90 11.27
N SER A 158 -1.83 20.09 10.48
CA SER A 158 -2.41 18.82 10.92
C SER A 158 -1.31 17.85 11.39
N ASP A 159 -0.19 17.73 10.67
CA ASP A 159 0.90 16.81 11.04
C ASP A 159 1.63 17.27 12.31
N ILE A 160 1.79 18.59 12.53
CA ILE A 160 2.36 19.15 13.77
C ILE A 160 1.38 18.99 14.93
N VAL A 161 0.11 19.30 14.69
CA VAL A 161 -0.97 19.19 15.67
C VAL A 161 -1.21 17.73 16.05
N ASP A 162 -1.12 16.78 15.12
CA ASP A 162 -1.24 15.34 15.38
C ASP A 162 -0.04 14.82 16.18
N ARG A 163 1.17 15.33 15.91
CA ARG A 163 2.37 15.04 16.71
C ARG A 163 2.30 15.60 18.13
N LEU A 164 1.75 16.81 18.31
CA LEU A 164 1.57 17.45 19.61
C LEU A 164 0.39 16.84 20.39
N ALA A 165 -0.69 16.49 19.70
CA ALA A 165 -1.88 15.84 20.26
C ALA A 165 -1.67 14.33 20.50
N GLY A 166 -0.51 13.77 20.16
CA GLY A 166 -0.20 12.37 20.44
C GLY A 166 -1.04 11.36 19.65
N SER A 167 -1.66 11.79 18.55
CA SER A 167 -2.36 10.88 17.63
C SER A 167 -1.33 10.18 16.74
N SER A 168 -1.41 8.85 16.70
CA SER A 168 -0.61 7.93 15.88
C SER A 168 0.72 7.40 16.48
N LYS A 169 0.83 6.06 16.39
CA LYS A 169 1.96 5.16 16.73
C LYS A 169 2.41 4.99 18.19
N ARG A 170 2.44 6.03 19.04
CA ARG A 170 3.02 5.88 20.41
C ARG A 170 2.06 5.34 21.46
N GLY A 171 0.78 5.66 21.38
CA GLY A 171 -0.24 5.15 22.33
C GLY A 171 -0.38 3.64 22.29
N TYR A 172 -0.37 3.06 21.08
CA TYR A 172 -0.44 1.61 20.84
C TYR A 172 0.72 0.84 21.45
N GLN A 173 1.96 1.30 21.23
CA GLN A 173 3.15 0.67 21.81
C GLN A 173 3.14 0.75 23.35
N ARG A 174 2.69 1.88 23.93
CA ARG A 174 2.59 2.05 25.39
C ARG A 174 1.46 1.24 26.01
N PHE A 175 0.31 1.12 25.34
CA PHE A 175 -0.81 0.30 25.79
C PHE A 175 -0.46 -1.19 25.70
N ARG A 176 0.15 -1.62 24.59
CA ARG A 176 0.68 -2.99 24.43
C ARG A 176 1.68 -3.33 25.53
N LEU A 177 2.65 -2.46 25.83
CA LEU A 177 3.60 -2.67 26.94
C LEU A 177 2.88 -2.81 28.29
N LYS A 178 1.95 -1.90 28.62
CA LYS A 178 1.20 -1.95 29.88
C LYS A 178 0.27 -3.16 30.01
N LEU A 179 -0.38 -3.59 28.93
CA LEU A 179 -1.23 -4.79 28.93
C LEU A 179 -0.39 -6.07 29.02
N THR A 180 0.75 -6.11 28.31
CA THR A 180 1.67 -7.25 28.37
C THR A 180 2.28 -7.37 29.78
N GLU A 181 2.62 -6.26 30.42
CA GLU A 181 3.08 -6.21 31.82
C GLU A 181 1.98 -6.65 32.80
N ALA A 182 0.72 -6.22 32.61
CA ALA A 182 -0.40 -6.63 33.46
C ALA A 182 -0.79 -8.11 33.31
N VAL A 183 -0.57 -8.71 32.12
CA VAL A 183 -0.83 -10.14 31.86
C VAL A 183 0.33 -11.02 32.34
N SER A 184 1.54 -10.47 32.47
CA SER A 184 2.73 -11.20 32.92
C SER A 184 2.99 -11.14 34.43
N SER A 185 2.36 -10.21 35.16
CA SER A 185 2.52 -10.06 36.61
C SER A 185 1.84 -11.15 37.47
N ASN A 186 1.23 -12.18 36.85
CA ASN A 186 0.57 -13.31 37.54
C ASN A 186 1.38 -14.62 37.50
N ARG A 187 2.72 -14.57 37.42
CA ARG A 187 3.57 -15.76 37.55
C ARG A 187 4.54 -15.62 38.71
N GLU A 188 4.49 -16.59 39.63
CA GLU A 188 5.43 -16.73 40.74
C GLU A 188 6.88 -16.89 40.28
N PRO A 189 7.87 -16.42 41.05
CA PRO A 189 9.27 -16.43 40.66
C PRO A 189 9.92 -17.79 40.97
N THR A 190 10.36 -18.53 39.95
CA THR A 190 11.32 -19.64 40.12
C THR A 190 12.62 -19.37 39.37
N SER A 191 13.71 -19.36 40.16
CA SER A 191 15.15 -19.47 39.89
C SER A 191 15.74 -19.01 38.54
N ALA A 192 16.78 -18.16 38.66
CA ALA A 192 17.59 -17.59 37.57
C ALA A 192 18.17 -18.65 36.59
N PRO A 193 18.24 -18.36 35.27
CA PRO A 193 18.72 -19.32 34.29
C PRO A 193 20.25 -19.31 34.15
N SER A 194 20.82 -20.52 34.06
CA SER A 194 22.23 -20.81 33.82
C SER A 194 22.69 -20.48 32.39
N SER A 195 24.00 -20.32 32.26
CA SER A 195 24.77 -19.85 31.09
C SER A 195 24.65 -20.69 29.81
N ASP A 196 23.95 -21.83 29.83
CA ASP A 196 23.78 -22.69 28.65
C ASP A 196 22.67 -22.22 27.69
N ARG A 197 21.78 -21.32 28.13
CA ARG A 197 20.73 -20.75 27.25
C ARG A 197 21.24 -19.74 26.22
N LEU A 198 22.49 -19.26 26.36
CA LEU A 198 23.09 -18.30 25.43
C LEU A 198 23.60 -18.95 24.14
N LYS A 199 23.88 -20.26 24.13
CA LYS A 199 24.37 -20.98 22.93
C LYS A 199 23.26 -21.57 22.06
N GLN A 200 22.06 -21.78 22.61
CA GLN A 200 20.89 -22.20 21.83
C GLN A 200 20.16 -21.04 21.12
N ASN A 201 20.44 -19.78 21.48
CA ASN A 201 19.84 -18.60 20.81
C ASN A 201 20.56 -18.18 19.52
N THR A 202 21.71 -18.78 19.19
CA THR A 202 22.48 -18.53 17.95
C THR A 202 22.12 -19.46 16.79
N ALA A 203 21.21 -20.42 17.00
CA ALA A 203 20.70 -21.34 15.97
C ALA A 203 19.20 -21.17 15.68
N ARG A 204 18.59 -20.04 16.06
CA ARG A 204 17.32 -19.61 15.45
C ARG A 204 17.65 -18.93 14.13
N THR A 205 17.60 -19.71 13.07
CA THR A 205 17.38 -19.25 11.69
C THR A 205 16.46 -18.03 11.72
N ARG A 206 16.82 -16.95 11.03
CA ARG A 206 15.96 -15.78 10.85
C ARG A 206 14.63 -16.25 10.28
N ASN A 207 13.62 -16.46 11.12
CA ASN A 207 12.24 -16.64 10.67
C ASN A 207 11.86 -15.33 10.00
N ILE A 208 11.78 -15.38 8.67
CA ILE A 208 10.97 -14.44 7.90
C ILE A 208 9.58 -14.49 8.55
N ASN A 209 9.05 -13.35 8.97
CA ASN A 209 7.72 -13.28 9.56
C ASN A 209 6.73 -13.62 8.44
N MET A 210 6.32 -14.90 8.33
CA MET A 210 5.48 -15.38 7.24
C MET A 210 4.02 -14.97 7.49
N SER A 211 3.31 -14.53 6.45
CA SER A 211 1.89 -14.18 6.54
C SER A 211 1.02 -15.39 6.89
N PHE A 212 -0.20 -15.14 7.39
CA PHE A 212 -1.18 -16.19 7.64
C PHE A 212 -1.47 -17.01 6.38
N PHE A 213 -1.71 -16.35 5.24
CA PHE A 213 -2.07 -17.04 3.99
C PHE A 213 -0.90 -17.78 3.36
N HIS A 214 0.34 -17.33 3.58
CA HIS A 214 1.52 -18.12 3.24
C HIS A 214 1.59 -19.42 4.05
N SER A 215 1.40 -19.33 5.36
CA SER A 215 1.41 -20.51 6.25
C SER A 215 0.25 -21.47 5.94
N LEU A 216 -0.94 -20.92 5.60
CA LEU A 216 -2.08 -21.70 5.16
C LEU A 216 -1.80 -22.42 3.85
N ARG A 217 -1.23 -21.75 2.84
CA ARG A 217 -0.82 -22.38 1.56
C ARG A 217 0.13 -23.56 1.81
N GLN A 218 1.15 -23.39 2.65
CA GLN A 218 2.08 -24.47 2.98
C GLN A 218 1.36 -25.66 3.62
N ARG A 219 0.47 -25.42 4.59
CA ARG A 219 -0.30 -26.48 5.24
C ARG A 219 -1.19 -27.22 4.24
N VAL A 220 -1.94 -26.48 3.43
CA VAL A 220 -2.82 -27.02 2.38
C VAL A 220 -2.05 -27.91 1.42
N GLN A 221 -0.83 -27.52 1.02
CA GLN A 221 0.04 -28.32 0.17
C GLN A 221 0.57 -29.58 0.88
N GLN A 222 0.92 -29.46 2.17
CA GLN A 222 1.48 -30.58 2.94
C GLN A 222 0.47 -31.70 3.21
N ILE A 223 -0.79 -31.37 3.46
CA ILE A 223 -1.84 -32.37 3.73
C ILE A 223 -2.82 -32.60 2.59
N ASP A 224 -2.62 -31.88 1.49
CA ASP A 224 -3.50 -31.86 0.34
C ASP A 224 -4.99 -31.73 0.74
N SER A 225 -5.35 -30.60 1.37
CA SER A 225 -6.72 -30.38 1.83
C SER A 225 -7.08 -28.90 1.86
N LEU A 226 -8.31 -28.57 1.46
CA LEU A 226 -8.93 -27.25 1.67
C LEU A 226 -10.06 -27.30 2.71
N LEU A 227 -10.24 -28.46 3.37
CA LEU A 227 -11.30 -28.66 4.34
C LEU A 227 -11.05 -27.83 5.60
N CYS A 228 -12.02 -27.03 5.99
CA CYS A 228 -12.02 -26.35 7.27
C CYS A 228 -13.08 -26.98 8.17
N VAL A 229 -12.70 -27.47 9.36
CA VAL A 229 -13.64 -28.13 10.26
C VAL A 229 -14.23 -27.10 11.23
N GLY A 230 -15.54 -26.93 11.22
CA GLY A 230 -16.27 -26.06 12.14
C GLY A 230 -16.38 -26.69 13.53
N LEU A 231 -16.14 -25.90 14.57
CA LEU A 231 -16.26 -26.32 15.96
C LEU A 231 -17.40 -25.54 16.61
N ASP A 232 -18.62 -26.00 16.36
CA ASP A 232 -19.87 -25.32 16.72
C ASP A 232 -20.70 -26.19 17.67
N PRO A 233 -20.41 -26.18 19.00
CA PRO A 233 -21.10 -27.04 19.98
C PRO A 233 -22.53 -26.54 20.25
N HIS A 234 -23.46 -26.88 19.37
CA HIS A 234 -24.88 -26.58 19.57
C HIS A 234 -25.40 -27.30 20.82
N THR A 235 -26.12 -26.59 21.70
CA THR A 235 -26.67 -27.17 22.94
C THR A 235 -27.54 -28.40 22.72
N ALA A 236 -28.25 -28.48 21.59
CA ALA A 236 -29.06 -29.64 21.21
C ALA A 236 -28.25 -30.87 20.75
N GLU A 237 -26.95 -30.71 20.46
CA GLU A 237 -26.04 -31.78 20.05
C GLU A 237 -25.16 -32.29 21.21
N LEU A 238 -25.23 -31.61 22.37
CA LEU A 238 -24.46 -31.99 23.55
C LEU A 238 -25.27 -32.93 24.43
N PRO A 239 -24.62 -33.91 25.10
CA PRO A 239 -25.28 -34.73 26.12
C PRO A 239 -25.89 -33.89 27.24
N GLU A 240 -25.19 -32.81 27.60
CA GLU A 240 -25.64 -31.81 28.57
C GLU A 240 -25.32 -30.41 28.04
N ALA A 241 -26.18 -29.44 28.32
CA ALA A 241 -25.98 -28.06 27.90
C ALA A 241 -24.97 -27.32 28.82
N THR A 242 -23.75 -27.84 28.91
CA THR A 242 -22.67 -27.31 29.76
C THR A 242 -21.42 -26.96 28.94
N ALA A 243 -20.60 -26.04 29.46
CA ALA A 243 -19.35 -25.64 28.80
C ALA A 243 -18.35 -26.81 28.70
N GLN A 244 -18.39 -27.72 29.67
CA GLN A 244 -17.56 -28.93 29.74
C GLN A 244 -17.96 -29.92 28.65
N ALA A 245 -19.27 -30.11 28.41
CA ALA A 245 -19.74 -30.94 27.30
C ALA A 245 -19.38 -30.33 25.94
N ALA A 246 -19.48 -28.99 25.81
CA ALA A 246 -19.03 -28.27 24.61
C ALA A 246 -17.53 -28.43 24.35
N GLU A 247 -16.70 -28.34 25.39
CA GLU A 247 -15.25 -28.61 25.33
C GLU A 247 -14.99 -30.04 24.85
N ALA A 248 -15.57 -31.04 25.51
CA ALA A 248 -15.38 -32.45 25.16
C ALA A 248 -15.82 -32.77 23.72
N PHE A 249 -16.94 -32.20 23.28
CA PHE A 249 -17.42 -32.32 21.91
C PHE A 249 -16.39 -31.83 20.89
N CYS A 250 -15.81 -30.64 21.10
CA CYS A 250 -14.81 -30.10 20.19
C CYS A 250 -13.49 -30.88 20.22
N LEU A 251 -13.03 -31.30 21.40
CA LEU A 251 -11.80 -32.10 21.53
C LEU A 251 -11.87 -33.42 20.78
N ARG A 252 -13.02 -34.10 20.86
CA ARG A 252 -13.27 -35.34 20.11
C ARG A 252 -13.20 -35.10 18.60
N LEU A 253 -13.86 -34.05 18.10
CA LEU A 253 -13.81 -33.71 16.67
C LEU A 253 -12.39 -33.39 16.20
N ILE A 254 -11.60 -32.66 17.01
CA ILE A 254 -10.19 -32.38 16.69
C ILE A 254 -9.40 -33.68 16.60
N GLN A 255 -9.52 -34.54 17.62
CA GLN A 255 -8.81 -35.82 17.65
C GLN A 255 -9.11 -36.67 16.42
N GLU A 256 -10.37 -36.72 15.98
CA GLU A 256 -10.80 -37.53 14.84
C GLU A 256 -10.43 -36.93 13.47
N THR A 257 -10.26 -35.60 13.35
CA THR A 257 -10.16 -34.91 12.04
C THR A 257 -8.85 -34.15 11.76
N HIS A 258 -7.93 -34.06 12.72
CA HIS A 258 -6.75 -33.18 12.62
C HIS A 258 -5.80 -33.53 11.46
N GLU A 259 -5.74 -34.79 11.03
CA GLU A 259 -4.94 -35.24 9.88
C GLU A 259 -5.48 -34.69 8.55
N LEU A 260 -6.78 -34.40 8.49
CA LEU A 260 -7.53 -34.04 7.28
C LEU A 260 -7.85 -32.54 7.21
N ALA A 261 -7.86 -31.86 8.36
CA ALA A 261 -8.24 -30.45 8.47
C ALA A 261 -7.10 -29.50 8.05
N ALA A 262 -7.38 -28.64 7.07
CA ALA A 262 -6.53 -27.51 6.69
C ALA A 262 -6.58 -26.39 7.72
N ALA A 263 -7.73 -26.19 8.36
CA ALA A 263 -7.94 -25.24 9.44
C ALA A 263 -9.12 -25.64 10.33
N TYR A 264 -9.12 -25.22 11.59
CA TYR A 264 -10.29 -25.32 12.47
C TYR A 264 -10.96 -23.96 12.65
N LYS A 265 -12.29 -23.96 12.69
CA LYS A 265 -13.09 -22.74 12.81
C LYS A 265 -14.09 -22.81 13.97
N PRO A 266 -13.67 -22.51 15.22
CA PRO A 266 -14.61 -22.30 16.31
C PRO A 266 -15.43 -21.02 16.08
N ASN A 267 -16.75 -21.12 16.16
CA ASN A 267 -17.63 -19.96 16.18
C ASN A 267 -17.90 -19.53 17.62
N SER A 268 -17.51 -18.29 17.94
CA SER A 268 -17.49 -17.81 19.32
C SER A 268 -18.88 -17.81 19.98
N ALA A 269 -19.95 -17.64 19.20
CA ALA A 269 -21.32 -17.55 19.71
C ALA A 269 -21.75 -18.79 20.51
N PHE A 270 -21.36 -20.00 20.06
CA PHE A 270 -21.73 -21.24 20.75
C PHE A 270 -21.00 -21.43 22.07
N PHE A 271 -19.85 -20.79 22.24
CA PHE A 271 -19.12 -20.77 23.52
C PHE A 271 -19.63 -19.64 24.41
N GLU A 272 -19.83 -18.44 23.85
CA GLU A 272 -20.37 -17.28 24.56
C GLU A 272 -21.73 -17.58 25.23
N ALA A 273 -22.53 -18.49 24.66
CA ALA A 273 -23.79 -18.95 25.23
C ALA A 273 -23.68 -19.57 26.63
N PHE A 274 -22.50 -20.09 27.01
CA PHE A 274 -22.24 -20.64 28.36
C PHE A 274 -21.54 -19.64 29.30
N GLY A 275 -21.50 -18.34 28.93
CA GLY A 275 -20.89 -17.29 29.75
C GLY A 275 -19.38 -17.47 29.97
N ALA A 276 -18.90 -17.15 31.17
CA ALA A 276 -17.47 -17.17 31.50
C ALA A 276 -16.83 -18.57 31.37
N GLU A 277 -17.58 -19.62 31.70
CA GLU A 277 -17.14 -21.00 31.54
C GLU A 277 -16.97 -21.36 30.07
N GLY A 278 -17.88 -20.88 29.22
CA GLY A 278 -17.80 -21.07 27.77
C GLY A 278 -16.56 -20.42 27.14
N ILE A 279 -16.19 -19.20 27.56
CA ILE A 279 -14.95 -18.56 27.12
C ILE A 279 -13.72 -19.36 27.58
N THR A 280 -13.78 -19.93 28.78
CA THR A 280 -12.71 -20.81 29.29
C THR A 280 -12.61 -22.08 28.46
N ALA A 281 -13.74 -22.71 28.12
CA ALA A 281 -13.80 -23.86 27.23
C ALA A 281 -13.23 -23.53 25.84
N LEU A 282 -13.62 -22.39 25.24
CA LEU A 282 -13.07 -21.94 23.95
C LEU A 282 -11.54 -21.83 23.99
N LYS A 283 -10.99 -21.23 25.04
CA LYS A 283 -9.53 -21.11 25.20
C LYS A 283 -8.84 -22.48 25.26
N LYS A 284 -9.43 -23.45 25.96
CA LYS A 284 -8.89 -24.81 26.04
C LYS A 284 -9.00 -25.53 24.69
N VAL A 285 -10.12 -25.41 23.99
CA VAL A 285 -10.32 -25.98 22.65
C VAL A 285 -9.28 -25.43 21.68
N VAL A 286 -9.08 -24.11 21.64
CA VAL A 286 -8.06 -23.50 20.76
C VAL A 286 -6.65 -23.99 21.10
N LYS A 287 -6.33 -24.13 22.39
CA LYS A 287 -5.03 -24.64 22.85
C LYS A 287 -4.80 -26.12 22.52
N ALA A 288 -5.87 -26.92 22.44
CA ALA A 288 -5.79 -28.35 22.16
C ALA A 288 -5.56 -28.67 20.69
N ILE A 289 -5.77 -27.71 19.78
CA ILE A 289 -5.51 -27.90 18.35
C ILE A 289 -4.01 -28.12 18.12
N PRO A 290 -3.60 -29.19 17.39
CA PRO A 290 -2.20 -29.47 17.13
C PRO A 290 -1.43 -28.30 16.50
N ALA A 291 -0.17 -28.14 16.89
CA ALA A 291 0.70 -27.10 16.35
C ALA A 291 0.85 -27.25 14.83
N GLY A 292 0.74 -26.13 14.11
CA GLY A 292 0.79 -26.09 12.65
C GLY A 292 -0.57 -26.13 11.94
N ILE A 293 -1.68 -26.37 12.67
CA ILE A 293 -3.04 -26.24 12.12
C ILE A 293 -3.60 -24.85 12.44
N PRO A 294 -3.88 -24.01 11.42
CA PRO A 294 -4.49 -22.70 11.62
C PRO A 294 -5.84 -22.76 12.33
N VAL A 295 -6.08 -21.76 13.18
CA VAL A 295 -7.34 -21.58 13.93
C VAL A 295 -7.98 -20.28 13.51
N LEU A 296 -9.16 -20.37 12.91
CA LEU A 296 -9.94 -19.24 12.41
C LEU A 296 -11.10 -18.97 13.38
N LEU A 297 -10.97 -17.93 14.20
CA LEU A 297 -12.03 -17.55 15.13
C LEU A 297 -13.18 -16.87 14.38
N ASP A 298 -14.32 -17.55 14.29
CA ASP A 298 -15.49 -16.98 13.65
C ASP A 298 -16.30 -16.15 14.65
N ALA A 299 -15.95 -14.86 14.77
CA ALA A 299 -16.50 -13.92 15.74
C ALA A 299 -17.20 -12.69 15.12
N LYS A 300 -17.05 -12.46 13.80
CA LYS A 300 -17.71 -11.41 13.01
C LYS A 300 -17.62 -10.01 13.66
N ARG A 301 -16.46 -9.67 14.23
CA ARG A 301 -16.28 -8.41 14.97
C ARG A 301 -16.22 -7.22 14.01
N GLY A 302 -16.63 -6.05 14.50
CA GLY A 302 -16.56 -4.78 13.78
C GLY A 302 -16.98 -3.66 14.72
N ASP A 303 -16.07 -2.75 15.01
CA ASP A 303 -16.28 -1.63 15.93
C ASP A 303 -15.27 -0.50 15.63
N ILE A 304 -15.41 0.66 16.25
CA ILE A 304 -14.46 1.77 16.12
C ILE A 304 -13.05 1.34 16.55
N SER A 305 -12.04 1.99 15.97
CA SER A 305 -10.62 1.58 16.04
C SER A 305 -10.11 1.16 17.43
N THR A 306 -10.42 1.90 18.49
CA THR A 306 -9.98 1.57 19.86
C THR A 306 -10.63 0.30 20.41
N THR A 307 -11.91 0.08 20.10
CA THR A 307 -12.65 -1.12 20.53
C THR A 307 -12.26 -2.32 19.69
N ALA A 308 -12.11 -2.14 18.38
CA ALA A 308 -11.56 -3.14 17.47
C ALA A 308 -10.17 -3.63 17.90
N ALA A 309 -9.30 -2.74 18.39
CA ALA A 309 -8.00 -3.13 18.93
C ALA A 309 -8.13 -4.05 20.17
N ALA A 310 -9.12 -3.83 21.04
CA ALA A 310 -9.36 -4.72 22.18
C ALA A 310 -9.86 -6.10 21.72
N TYR A 311 -10.70 -6.15 20.68
CA TYR A 311 -11.09 -7.42 20.05
C TYR A 311 -9.90 -8.15 19.40
N ALA A 312 -8.98 -7.43 18.76
CA ALA A 312 -7.76 -8.02 18.20
C ALA A 312 -6.89 -8.67 19.29
N VAL A 313 -6.67 -7.99 20.42
CA VAL A 313 -5.97 -8.54 21.60
C VAL A 313 -6.69 -9.79 22.11
N SER A 314 -8.02 -9.73 22.26
CA SER A 314 -8.81 -10.88 22.71
C SER A 314 -8.64 -12.10 21.80
N ALA A 315 -8.61 -11.90 20.48
CA ALA A 315 -8.50 -13.00 19.53
C ALA A 315 -7.07 -13.55 19.43
N PHE A 316 -6.09 -12.68 19.21
CA PHE A 316 -4.73 -13.09 18.86
C PHE A 316 -3.81 -13.26 20.07
N ASP A 317 -3.96 -12.44 21.11
CA ASP A 317 -3.08 -12.47 22.27
C ASP A 317 -3.65 -13.31 23.42
N VAL A 318 -4.97 -13.33 23.61
CA VAL A 318 -5.62 -14.08 24.71
C VAL A 318 -6.05 -15.48 24.27
N LEU A 319 -6.77 -15.59 23.15
CA LEU A 319 -7.23 -16.86 22.61
C LEU A 319 -6.19 -17.53 21.70
N HIS A 320 -5.18 -16.80 21.23
CA HIS A 320 -4.16 -17.28 20.30
C HIS A 320 -4.71 -17.82 18.98
N SER A 321 -5.83 -17.27 18.49
CA SER A 321 -6.30 -17.59 17.15
C SER A 321 -5.32 -17.12 16.07
N HIS A 322 -5.30 -17.80 14.94
CA HIS A 322 -4.43 -17.46 13.81
C HIS A 322 -5.14 -16.52 12.82
N ALA A 323 -6.47 -16.60 12.76
CA ALA A 323 -7.31 -15.70 11.97
C ALA A 323 -8.63 -15.36 12.70
N ILE A 324 -9.33 -14.35 12.17
CA ILE A 324 -10.65 -13.91 12.66
C ILE A 324 -11.59 -13.49 11.52
N THR A 325 -12.91 -13.65 11.69
CA THR A 325 -13.91 -13.05 10.80
C THR A 325 -14.33 -11.63 11.22
N LEU A 326 -14.48 -10.72 10.26
CA LEU A 326 -14.74 -9.29 10.49
C LEU A 326 -15.89 -8.74 9.64
N ALA A 327 -16.65 -7.79 10.17
CA ALA A 327 -17.72 -7.10 9.46
C ALA A 327 -17.20 -5.79 8.80
N PRO A 328 -17.39 -5.57 7.48
CA PRO A 328 -16.83 -4.42 6.77
C PRO A 328 -17.61 -3.11 6.95
N TYR A 329 -18.79 -3.17 7.58
CA TYR A 329 -19.80 -2.10 7.50
C TYR A 329 -19.29 -0.74 8.00
N MET A 330 -18.44 -0.74 9.02
CA MET A 330 -17.87 0.48 9.61
C MET A 330 -16.66 1.03 8.85
N GLY A 331 -16.20 0.35 7.79
CA GLY A 331 -15.10 0.80 6.96
C GLY A 331 -13.71 0.42 7.50
N ARG A 332 -12.68 0.97 6.85
CA ARG A 332 -11.28 0.55 7.00
C ARG A 332 -10.74 0.70 8.42
N ASP A 333 -11.10 1.75 9.13
CA ASP A 333 -10.63 2.05 10.48
C ASP A 333 -11.09 1.02 11.53
N SER A 334 -12.18 0.30 11.25
CA SER A 334 -12.61 -0.86 12.06
C SER A 334 -11.81 -2.14 11.80
N ILE A 335 -11.15 -2.23 10.63
CA ILE A 335 -10.43 -3.42 10.17
C ILE A 335 -8.91 -3.29 10.36
N ASP A 336 -8.36 -2.08 10.17
CA ASP A 336 -6.94 -1.75 10.30
C ASP A 336 -6.29 -2.26 11.62
N PRO A 337 -6.97 -2.22 12.80
CA PRO A 337 -6.41 -2.78 14.03
C PRO A 337 -6.06 -4.28 13.95
N PHE A 338 -6.80 -5.05 13.14
CA PHE A 338 -6.54 -6.46 12.93
C PHE A 338 -5.45 -6.66 11.86
N ILE A 339 -5.60 -6.01 10.70
CA ILE A 339 -4.70 -6.18 9.54
C ILE A 339 -3.30 -5.62 9.83
N ARG A 340 -3.21 -4.35 10.23
CA ARG A 340 -1.95 -3.62 10.41
C ARG A 340 -1.38 -3.78 11.82
N GLY A 341 -2.24 -4.02 12.80
CA GLY A 341 -1.83 -4.31 14.18
C GLY A 341 -1.13 -5.68 14.30
N HIS A 342 -1.53 -6.64 13.47
CA HIS A 342 -1.09 -8.03 13.48
C HIS A 342 -0.88 -8.58 12.05
N PRO A 343 0.20 -8.17 11.35
CA PRO A 343 0.46 -8.58 9.96
C PRO A 343 0.59 -10.10 9.77
N GLU A 344 0.97 -10.84 10.81
CA GLU A 344 1.10 -12.29 10.79
C GLU A 344 -0.24 -13.05 10.90
N ARG A 345 -1.36 -12.35 11.18
CA ARG A 345 -2.68 -12.95 11.44
C ARG A 345 -3.65 -12.73 10.28
N GLY A 346 -4.51 -13.71 10.02
CA GLY A 346 -5.49 -13.66 8.93
C GLY A 346 -6.80 -12.95 9.30
N CYS A 347 -7.35 -12.18 8.37
CA CYS A 347 -8.62 -11.47 8.54
C CYS A 347 -9.57 -11.84 7.41
N PHE A 348 -10.67 -12.54 7.71
CA PHE A 348 -11.70 -12.88 6.71
C PHE A 348 -12.88 -11.92 6.82
N VAL A 349 -13.04 -11.04 5.84
CA VAL A 349 -14.05 -9.99 5.85
C VAL A 349 -15.36 -10.50 5.23
N LEU A 350 -16.49 -10.26 5.90
CA LEU A 350 -17.81 -10.64 5.39
C LEU A 350 -18.10 -9.93 4.06
N CYS A 351 -18.27 -10.68 2.98
CA CYS A 351 -18.49 -10.15 1.64
C CYS A 351 -19.92 -10.41 1.16
N LYS A 352 -20.24 -11.67 0.81
CA LYS A 352 -21.60 -12.12 0.50
C LYS A 352 -21.93 -13.31 1.38
N THR A 353 -22.77 -13.15 2.40
CA THR A 353 -23.03 -14.21 3.38
C THR A 353 -24.02 -15.27 2.86
N SER A 354 -24.03 -16.46 3.48
CA SER A 354 -24.80 -17.62 3.00
C SER A 354 -26.28 -17.62 3.37
N ASN A 355 -26.71 -16.75 4.29
CA ASN A 355 -28.09 -16.64 4.74
C ASN A 355 -29.01 -16.01 3.68
N PRO A 356 -30.31 -16.36 3.64
CA PRO A 356 -31.26 -15.80 2.66
C PRO A 356 -31.33 -14.26 2.67
N SER A 357 -31.31 -13.63 3.86
CA SER A 357 -31.35 -12.17 4.02
C SER A 357 -30.05 -11.45 3.66
N ALA A 358 -29.03 -12.16 3.15
CA ALA A 358 -27.84 -11.53 2.60
C ALA A 358 -28.19 -10.54 1.47
N ASN A 359 -29.25 -10.84 0.72
CA ASN A 359 -29.69 -10.04 -0.42
C ASN A 359 -30.31 -8.68 -0.03
N ASP A 360 -30.70 -8.49 1.23
CA ASP A 360 -31.36 -7.26 1.70
C ASP A 360 -30.46 -6.03 1.55
N PHE A 361 -29.16 -6.20 1.83
CA PHE A 361 -28.17 -5.11 1.74
C PHE A 361 -27.03 -5.41 0.77
N GLN A 362 -26.55 -6.65 0.74
CA GLN A 362 -25.29 -6.96 0.05
C GLN A 362 -25.45 -6.95 -1.46
N MET A 363 -26.68 -7.16 -1.96
CA MET A 363 -27.04 -7.09 -3.39
C MET A 363 -27.43 -5.68 -3.85
N LEU A 364 -27.47 -4.69 -2.95
CA LEU A 364 -27.84 -3.32 -3.35
C LEU A 364 -26.87 -2.79 -4.41
N PRO A 365 -27.38 -2.17 -5.49
CA PRO A 365 -26.53 -1.62 -6.53
C PRO A 365 -25.78 -0.39 -6.00
N VAL A 366 -24.45 -0.38 -6.16
CA VAL A 366 -23.60 0.78 -5.84
C VAL A 366 -23.23 1.54 -7.12
N SER A 367 -23.20 0.85 -8.25
CA SER A 367 -23.09 1.43 -9.59
C SER A 367 -23.92 0.62 -10.59
N SER A 368 -24.03 1.10 -11.84
CA SER A 368 -24.80 0.45 -12.91
C SER A 368 -24.44 -1.03 -13.18
N SER A 369 -23.24 -1.45 -12.76
CA SER A 369 -22.73 -2.81 -13.01
C SER A 369 -22.29 -3.56 -11.74
N ARG A 370 -22.44 -2.98 -10.54
CA ARG A 370 -21.88 -3.60 -9.31
C ARG A 370 -22.79 -3.54 -8.10
N ALA A 371 -22.85 -4.67 -7.40
CA ALA A 371 -23.50 -4.80 -6.10
C ALA A 371 -22.55 -4.41 -4.96
N LEU A 372 -23.11 -4.16 -3.77
CA LEU A 372 -22.36 -3.77 -2.58
C LEU A 372 -21.30 -4.79 -2.19
N PHE A 373 -21.60 -6.10 -2.27
CA PHE A 373 -20.63 -7.14 -1.93
C PHE A 373 -19.37 -7.11 -2.83
N GLU A 374 -19.50 -6.78 -4.12
CA GLU A 374 -18.34 -6.67 -5.02
C GLU A 374 -17.47 -5.45 -4.66
N GLN A 375 -18.09 -4.37 -4.21
CA GLN A 375 -17.35 -3.21 -3.70
C GLN A 375 -16.59 -3.55 -2.42
N VAL A 376 -17.19 -4.36 -1.54
CA VAL A 376 -16.49 -4.90 -0.36
C VAL A 376 -15.29 -5.75 -0.78
N ALA A 377 -15.44 -6.65 -1.76
CA ALA A 377 -14.35 -7.48 -2.27
C ALA A 377 -13.18 -6.64 -2.80
N LEU A 378 -13.47 -5.64 -3.64
CA LEU A 378 -12.48 -4.71 -4.18
C LEU A 378 -11.79 -3.88 -3.09
N LYS A 379 -12.52 -3.46 -2.05
CA LYS A 379 -11.94 -2.76 -0.91
C LYS A 379 -11.02 -3.66 -0.09
N CYS A 380 -11.38 -4.93 0.09
CA CYS A 380 -10.51 -5.89 0.77
C CYS A 380 -9.22 -6.14 -0.01
N GLU A 381 -9.27 -6.24 -1.33
CA GLU A 381 -8.08 -6.30 -2.19
C GLU A 381 -7.20 -5.05 -2.00
N GLU A 382 -7.81 -3.85 -1.96
CA GLU A 382 -7.11 -2.59 -1.69
C GLU A 382 -6.49 -2.55 -0.27
N TRP A 383 -7.15 -3.15 0.72
CA TRP A 383 -6.68 -3.17 2.11
C TRP A 383 -5.61 -4.25 2.35
N ASN A 384 -5.46 -5.23 1.46
CA ASN A 384 -4.56 -6.36 1.61
C ASN A 384 -3.09 -5.99 1.36
N SER A 385 -2.49 -5.21 2.25
CA SER A 385 -1.08 -4.82 2.12
C SER A 385 -0.08 -5.85 2.64
N GLU A 386 -0.51 -6.76 3.52
CA GLU A 386 0.37 -7.71 4.24
C GLU A 386 0.10 -9.18 3.88
N ASP A 387 -0.66 -9.45 2.79
CA ASP A 387 -1.12 -10.80 2.43
C ASP A 387 -1.84 -11.51 3.58
N ASN A 388 -2.79 -10.80 4.18
CA ASN A 388 -3.50 -11.24 5.38
C ASN A 388 -5.00 -10.90 5.39
N VAL A 389 -5.56 -10.48 4.25
CA VAL A 389 -7.01 -10.29 4.06
C VAL A 389 -7.60 -11.37 3.16
N GLY A 390 -8.68 -11.99 3.62
CA GLY A 390 -9.53 -12.91 2.87
C GLY A 390 -10.99 -12.47 2.93
N LEU A 391 -11.86 -13.20 2.23
CA LEU A 391 -13.28 -12.89 2.10
C LEU A 391 -14.14 -14.04 2.64
N VAL A 392 -15.31 -13.73 3.17
CA VAL A 392 -16.34 -14.74 3.47
C VAL A 392 -17.43 -14.64 2.42
N VAL A 393 -17.60 -15.69 1.63
CA VAL A 393 -18.58 -15.76 0.53
C VAL A 393 -19.37 -17.06 0.65
N GLY A 394 -20.69 -16.99 0.76
CA GLY A 394 -21.54 -18.15 0.99
C GLY A 394 -21.51 -19.15 -0.18
N ALA A 395 -21.32 -20.43 0.13
CA ALA A 395 -21.38 -21.52 -0.83
C ALA A 395 -22.79 -21.80 -1.37
N THR A 396 -23.82 -21.18 -0.78
CA THR A 396 -25.21 -21.24 -1.25
C THR A 396 -25.48 -20.36 -2.46
N ASP A 397 -24.58 -19.40 -2.77
CA ASP A 397 -24.72 -18.45 -3.87
C ASP A 397 -23.51 -18.55 -4.81
N VAL A 398 -23.58 -19.53 -5.73
CA VAL A 398 -22.50 -19.85 -6.67
C VAL A 398 -22.20 -18.66 -7.59
N GLU A 399 -23.22 -17.88 -7.96
CA GLU A 399 -23.02 -16.72 -8.82
C GLU A 399 -22.26 -15.60 -8.10
N ALA A 400 -22.57 -15.36 -6.82
CA ALA A 400 -21.75 -14.46 -6.01
C ALA A 400 -20.29 -14.94 -5.90
N LEU A 401 -20.05 -16.26 -5.74
CA LEU A 401 -18.69 -16.81 -5.74
C LEU A 401 -17.96 -16.52 -7.06
N ARG A 402 -18.60 -16.74 -8.22
CA ARG A 402 -18.01 -16.42 -9.54
C ARG A 402 -17.67 -14.94 -9.66
N ARG A 403 -18.61 -14.07 -9.28
CA ARG A 403 -18.43 -12.61 -9.34
C ARG A 403 -17.30 -12.13 -8.44
N VAL A 404 -17.24 -12.62 -7.19
CA VAL A 404 -16.14 -12.30 -6.27
C VAL A 404 -14.81 -12.81 -6.81
N ARG A 405 -14.73 -14.07 -7.25
CA ARG A 405 -13.49 -14.64 -7.80
C ARG A 405 -13.00 -13.89 -9.05
N ALA A 406 -13.91 -13.38 -9.88
CA ALA A 406 -13.56 -12.57 -11.05
C ALA A 406 -12.91 -11.21 -10.68
N VAL A 407 -13.38 -10.55 -9.62
CA VAL A 407 -12.83 -9.24 -9.19
C VAL A 407 -11.63 -9.37 -8.25
N THR A 408 -11.52 -10.47 -7.51
CA THR A 408 -10.40 -10.77 -6.60
C THR A 408 -9.83 -12.16 -6.87
N PRO A 409 -9.01 -12.33 -7.94
CA PRO A 409 -8.56 -13.65 -8.39
C PRO A 409 -7.66 -14.36 -7.38
N ASN A 410 -6.95 -13.62 -6.52
CA ASN A 410 -5.89 -14.14 -5.66
C ASN A 410 -6.26 -14.25 -4.17
N LEU A 411 -7.32 -13.55 -3.71
CA LEU A 411 -7.70 -13.59 -2.29
C LEU A 411 -8.23 -14.96 -1.90
N TRP A 412 -7.98 -15.33 -0.65
CA TRP A 412 -8.57 -16.51 -0.06
C TRP A 412 -10.04 -16.27 0.29
N ILE A 413 -10.90 -17.21 -0.09
CA ILE A 413 -12.33 -17.19 0.22
C ILE A 413 -12.63 -18.26 1.26
N LEU A 414 -13.28 -17.90 2.35
CA LEU A 414 -13.93 -18.81 3.29
C LEU A 414 -15.38 -19.02 2.82
N ALA A 415 -15.74 -20.25 2.45
CA ALA A 415 -17.00 -20.56 1.79
C ALA A 415 -18.01 -21.38 2.62
N PRO A 416 -18.66 -20.77 3.65
CA PRO A 416 -19.67 -21.47 4.45
C PRO A 416 -20.95 -21.72 3.67
N GLY A 417 -21.62 -22.82 3.96
CA GLY A 417 -22.92 -23.15 3.36
C GLY A 417 -23.04 -24.59 2.85
N ILE A 418 -21.93 -25.32 2.78
CA ILE A 418 -21.91 -26.73 2.40
C ILE A 418 -22.54 -27.61 3.50
N GLY A 419 -23.33 -28.61 3.08
CA GLY A 419 -24.02 -29.54 3.96
C GLY A 419 -25.33 -28.96 4.49
N ALA A 420 -25.38 -28.58 5.77
CA ALA A 420 -26.63 -28.27 6.47
C ALA A 420 -27.36 -26.99 6.01
N GLN A 421 -26.77 -26.19 5.11
CA GLN A 421 -27.43 -25.03 4.48
C GLN A 421 -27.75 -25.28 3.00
N GLY A 422 -27.48 -26.48 2.49
CA GLY A 422 -27.89 -26.91 1.14
C GLY A 422 -27.02 -26.41 -0.02
N GLY A 423 -25.82 -25.85 0.24
CA GLY A 423 -24.92 -25.46 -0.83
C GLY A 423 -24.39 -26.68 -1.61
N ASN A 424 -24.41 -26.59 -2.95
CA ASN A 424 -23.82 -27.61 -3.82
C ASN A 424 -22.29 -27.54 -3.71
N LEU A 425 -21.68 -28.60 -3.19
CA LEU A 425 -20.22 -28.68 -3.01
C LEU A 425 -19.48 -28.52 -4.34
N GLU A 426 -19.95 -29.18 -5.40
CA GLU A 426 -19.27 -29.20 -6.69
C GLU A 426 -19.22 -27.82 -7.35
N GLU A 427 -20.39 -27.18 -7.43
CA GLU A 427 -20.52 -25.87 -8.05
C GLU A 427 -19.79 -24.79 -7.23
N ALA A 428 -19.92 -24.80 -5.91
CA ALA A 428 -19.32 -23.80 -5.04
C ALA A 428 -17.79 -23.88 -5.05
N VAL A 429 -17.22 -25.10 -4.98
CA VAL A 429 -15.76 -25.28 -5.06
C VAL A 429 -15.26 -24.86 -6.44
N THR A 430 -15.89 -25.32 -7.51
CA THR A 430 -15.47 -24.99 -8.89
C THR A 430 -15.50 -23.48 -9.19
N ALA A 431 -16.51 -22.77 -8.68
CA ALA A 431 -16.64 -21.32 -8.78
C ALA A 431 -15.67 -20.57 -7.86
N GLY A 432 -15.43 -21.09 -6.65
CA GLY A 432 -14.65 -20.44 -5.61
C GLY A 432 -13.14 -20.65 -5.73
N LEU A 433 -12.66 -21.71 -6.36
CA LEU A 433 -11.22 -21.99 -6.52
C LEU A 433 -10.49 -20.91 -7.31
N SER A 434 -9.28 -20.56 -6.87
CA SER A 434 -8.33 -19.78 -7.66
C SER A 434 -7.71 -20.61 -8.79
N ALA A 435 -7.00 -19.95 -9.71
CA ALA A 435 -6.39 -20.60 -10.87
C ALA A 435 -5.36 -21.69 -10.50
N ASP A 436 -4.70 -21.55 -9.33
CA ASP A 436 -3.77 -22.53 -8.77
C ASP A 436 -4.46 -23.69 -8.02
N GLY A 437 -5.80 -23.77 -8.05
CA GLY A 437 -6.56 -24.83 -7.38
C GLY A 437 -6.51 -24.75 -5.84
N MET A 438 -6.21 -23.58 -5.28
CA MET A 438 -6.21 -23.31 -3.85
C MET A 438 -7.21 -22.17 -3.55
N GLY A 439 -6.80 -21.11 -2.85
CA GLY A 439 -7.55 -19.85 -2.70
C GLY A 439 -8.94 -19.95 -2.07
N LEU A 440 -9.32 -21.12 -1.56
CA LEU A 440 -10.65 -21.43 -1.02
C LEU A 440 -10.47 -22.28 0.25
N LEU A 441 -11.18 -21.94 1.31
CA LEU A 441 -11.39 -22.80 2.47
C LEU A 441 -12.87 -23.17 2.54
N VAL A 442 -13.15 -24.46 2.73
CA VAL A 442 -14.52 -24.98 2.77
C VAL A 442 -14.87 -25.35 4.20
N PRO A 443 -15.48 -24.44 4.99
CA PRO A 443 -15.88 -24.72 6.36
C PRO A 443 -17.12 -25.63 6.40
N VAL A 444 -16.97 -26.82 6.98
CA VAL A 444 -18.04 -27.77 7.24
C VAL A 444 -18.11 -28.06 8.73
N SER A 445 -19.30 -27.88 9.31
CA SER A 445 -19.56 -28.03 10.75
C SER A 445 -20.45 -29.25 10.99
N ARG A 446 -21.78 -29.05 10.99
CA ARG A 446 -22.80 -30.11 11.18
C ARG A 446 -22.66 -31.33 10.26
N GLY A 447 -22.15 -31.16 9.05
CA GLY A 447 -21.90 -32.27 8.11
C GLY A 447 -20.84 -33.27 8.61
N ILE A 448 -19.95 -32.83 9.51
CA ILE A 448 -18.93 -33.66 10.15
C ILE A 448 -19.38 -34.02 11.56
N SER A 449 -19.91 -33.06 12.34
CA SER A 449 -20.24 -33.29 13.75
C SER A 449 -21.36 -34.32 13.98
N LYS A 450 -22.33 -34.37 13.06
CA LYS A 450 -23.48 -35.30 13.13
C LYS A 450 -23.25 -36.63 12.41
N ALA A 451 -22.11 -36.79 11.74
CA ALA A 451 -21.79 -38.05 11.09
C ALA A 451 -21.56 -39.14 12.15
N ALA A 452 -21.99 -40.37 11.85
CA ALA A 452 -21.70 -41.52 12.70
C ALA A 452 -20.18 -41.73 12.88
N ASN A 453 -19.41 -41.42 11.84
CA ASN A 453 -17.95 -41.41 11.85
C ASN A 453 -17.43 -40.07 11.28
N PRO A 454 -17.10 -39.08 12.14
CA PRO A 454 -16.62 -37.78 11.69
C PRO A 454 -15.31 -37.83 10.90
N LYS A 455 -14.40 -38.78 11.21
CA LYS A 455 -13.16 -38.98 10.45
C LYS A 455 -13.47 -39.36 9.00
N GLN A 456 -14.38 -40.33 8.80
CA GLN A 456 -14.79 -40.76 7.47
C GLN A 456 -15.49 -39.63 6.69
N ALA A 457 -16.44 -38.92 7.32
CA ALA A 457 -17.12 -37.80 6.67
C ALA A 457 -16.15 -36.67 6.27
N ALA A 458 -15.15 -36.36 7.11
CA ALA A 458 -14.11 -35.40 6.77
C ALA A 458 -13.23 -35.88 5.61
N GLN A 459 -12.93 -37.17 5.55
CA GLN A 459 -12.13 -37.79 4.48
C GLN A 459 -12.85 -37.73 3.13
N GLU A 460 -14.13 -38.12 3.09
CA GLU A 460 -14.96 -38.06 1.88
C GLU A 460 -15.08 -36.62 1.34
N LEU A 461 -15.27 -35.63 2.22
CA LEU A 461 -15.29 -34.22 1.83
C LEU A 461 -13.95 -33.75 1.27
N ARG A 462 -12.84 -34.10 1.92
CA ARG A 462 -11.48 -33.74 1.47
C ARG A 462 -11.17 -34.37 0.11
N ASP A 463 -11.52 -35.63 -0.08
CA ASP A 463 -11.31 -36.36 -1.35
C ASP A 463 -12.16 -35.75 -2.48
N ALA A 464 -13.44 -35.45 -2.22
CA ALA A 464 -14.30 -34.78 -3.18
C ALA A 464 -13.73 -33.41 -3.58
N ILE A 465 -13.35 -32.58 -2.60
CA ILE A 465 -12.72 -31.26 -2.84
C ILE A 465 -11.47 -31.40 -3.70
N ASN A 466 -10.61 -32.39 -3.43
CA ASN A 466 -9.38 -32.60 -4.19
C ASN A 466 -9.64 -33.04 -5.62
N ALA A 467 -10.62 -33.91 -5.88
CA ALA A 467 -11.00 -34.29 -7.24
C ALA A 467 -11.35 -33.05 -8.08
N MET A 468 -12.11 -32.11 -7.51
CA MET A 468 -12.43 -30.85 -8.17
C MET A 468 -11.23 -29.92 -8.35
N ARG A 469 -10.31 -29.87 -7.38
CA ARG A 469 -9.06 -29.10 -7.50
C ARG A 469 -8.20 -29.61 -8.65
N VAL A 470 -8.04 -30.93 -8.76
CA VAL A 470 -7.30 -31.57 -9.86
C VAL A 470 -7.99 -31.28 -11.19
N ALA A 471 -9.31 -31.42 -11.27
CA ALA A 471 -10.06 -31.10 -12.49
C ALA A 471 -9.92 -29.62 -12.89
N LYS A 472 -9.96 -28.68 -11.93
CA LYS A 472 -9.76 -27.25 -12.16
C LYS A 472 -8.35 -26.95 -12.66
N VAL A 473 -7.33 -27.52 -12.03
CA VAL A 473 -5.94 -27.35 -12.45
C VAL A 473 -5.67 -28.02 -13.79
N ALA A 474 -6.31 -29.15 -14.10
CA ALA A 474 -6.19 -29.82 -15.40
C ALA A 474 -6.91 -29.04 -16.53
N ALA A 475 -8.14 -28.57 -16.30
CA ALA A 475 -8.88 -27.71 -17.23
C ALA A 475 -8.17 -26.36 -17.41
N GLY A 476 -7.60 -25.84 -16.31
CA GLY A 476 -6.69 -24.72 -16.30
C GLY A 476 -5.41 -25.02 -17.06
N SER A 477 -4.83 -26.21 -16.97
CA SER A 477 -3.56 -26.55 -17.63
C SER A 477 -3.69 -26.53 -19.16
N THR A 478 -4.79 -27.02 -19.75
CA THR A 478 -4.94 -27.05 -21.21
C THR A 478 -5.28 -25.68 -21.82
N SER A 479 -6.06 -24.85 -21.13
CA SER A 479 -6.39 -23.47 -21.55
C SER A 479 -5.33 -22.44 -21.11
N ALA A 480 -4.68 -22.66 -19.96
CA ALA A 480 -3.64 -21.81 -19.39
C ALA A 480 -2.22 -22.18 -19.80
N LEU A 481 -1.93 -23.36 -20.36
CA LEU A 481 -0.65 -23.52 -21.08
C LEU A 481 -0.55 -22.55 -22.28
N ILE A 482 -1.70 -22.12 -22.82
CA ILE A 482 -1.79 -21.09 -23.86
C ILE A 482 -1.99 -19.70 -23.21
N ALA A 483 -2.83 -19.56 -22.17
CA ALA A 483 -3.19 -18.28 -21.54
C ALA A 483 -2.31 -17.76 -20.37
N ASN A 484 -1.42 -18.59 -19.79
CA ASN A 484 -0.43 -18.25 -18.73
C ASN A 484 1.02 -18.29 -19.25
N THR A 485 1.22 -18.15 -20.54
CA THR A 485 2.55 -17.87 -21.07
C THR A 485 2.92 -16.42 -20.77
N ARG A 486 4.22 -16.13 -20.61
CA ARG A 486 4.77 -14.76 -20.51
C ARG A 486 4.21 -13.85 -21.60
N GLN A 487 4.02 -14.41 -22.80
CA GLN A 487 3.43 -13.80 -23.97
C GLN A 487 1.98 -13.36 -23.72
N SER A 488 1.14 -14.25 -23.19
CA SER A 488 -0.27 -13.96 -22.86
C SER A 488 -0.42 -12.95 -21.73
N GLU A 489 0.45 -12.99 -20.72
CA GLU A 489 0.49 -11.96 -19.66
C GLU A 489 0.88 -10.58 -20.21
N PHE A 490 1.85 -10.54 -21.13
CA PHE A 490 2.24 -9.31 -21.82
C PHE A 490 1.11 -8.75 -22.68
N ILE A 491 0.36 -9.59 -23.39
CA ILE A 491 -0.80 -9.17 -24.20
C ILE A 491 -1.90 -8.56 -23.30
N LYS A 492 -2.27 -9.23 -22.19
CA LYS A 492 -3.22 -8.68 -21.20
C LYS A 492 -2.74 -7.34 -20.64
N PHE A 493 -1.45 -7.28 -20.31
CA PHE A 493 -0.82 -6.06 -19.82
C PHE A 493 -0.91 -4.92 -20.84
N ALA A 494 -0.58 -5.17 -22.11
CA ALA A 494 -0.66 -4.19 -23.19
C ALA A 494 -2.11 -3.72 -23.43
N LEU A 495 -3.10 -4.62 -23.38
CA LEU A 495 -4.52 -4.26 -23.49
C LEU A 495 -4.98 -3.36 -22.34
N SER A 496 -4.58 -3.66 -21.10
CA SER A 496 -4.99 -2.90 -19.90
C SER A 496 -4.56 -1.42 -19.91
N PHE A 497 -3.44 -1.10 -20.58
CA PHE A 497 -2.95 0.27 -20.77
C PHE A 497 -3.39 0.90 -22.08
N GLY A 498 -4.18 0.18 -22.89
CA GLY A 498 -4.57 0.59 -24.24
C GLY A 498 -3.37 0.74 -25.19
N VAL A 499 -2.25 0.10 -24.87
CA VAL A 499 -1.06 0.01 -25.73
C VAL A 499 -1.39 -0.84 -26.95
N LEU A 500 -2.05 -1.97 -26.73
CA LEU A 500 -2.66 -2.79 -27.77
C LEU A 500 -4.15 -2.45 -27.84
N LYS A 501 -4.69 -2.26 -29.05
CA LYS A 501 -6.11 -2.01 -29.30
C LYS A 501 -6.56 -2.79 -30.53
N PHE A 502 -7.83 -3.20 -30.53
CA PHE A 502 -8.51 -3.81 -31.68
C PHE A 502 -9.51 -2.84 -32.29
N GLY A 503 -9.70 -2.92 -33.60
CA GLY A 503 -10.54 -2.01 -34.39
C GLY A 503 -9.90 -1.65 -35.73
N ASP A 504 -10.50 -0.72 -36.47
CA ASP A 504 -10.00 -0.34 -37.79
C ASP A 504 -8.99 0.81 -37.72
N PHE A 505 -7.71 0.50 -37.98
CA PHE A 505 -6.61 1.47 -37.96
C PHE A 505 -5.96 1.61 -39.32
N THR A 506 -5.57 2.83 -39.69
CA THR A 506 -4.72 3.09 -40.86
C THR A 506 -3.27 3.31 -40.40
N LEU A 507 -2.37 2.44 -40.85
CA LEU A 507 -0.94 2.51 -40.53
C LEU A 507 -0.25 3.61 -41.36
N LYS A 508 0.98 3.99 -40.98
CA LYS A 508 1.81 4.96 -41.74
C LYS A 508 2.09 4.52 -43.19
N SER A 509 1.99 3.23 -43.47
CA SER A 509 2.09 2.66 -44.82
C SER A 509 0.81 2.80 -45.65
N GLY A 510 -0.26 3.38 -45.09
CA GLY A 510 -1.60 3.43 -45.71
C GLY A 510 -2.42 2.15 -45.53
N ARG A 511 -1.81 1.05 -45.05
CA ARG A 511 -2.48 -0.25 -44.81
C ARG A 511 -3.56 -0.15 -43.72
N LYS A 512 -4.70 -0.81 -43.95
CA LYS A 512 -5.74 -1.04 -42.94
C LYS A 512 -5.38 -2.23 -42.07
N SER A 513 -5.38 -2.06 -40.75
CA SER A 513 -5.00 -3.10 -39.78
C SER A 513 -6.07 -3.23 -38.69
N PRO A 514 -6.46 -4.47 -38.31
CA PRO A 514 -7.49 -4.72 -37.29
C PRO A 514 -6.97 -4.53 -35.85
N TYR A 515 -5.69 -4.18 -35.69
CA TYR A 515 -5.09 -3.90 -34.40
C TYR A 515 -4.01 -2.83 -34.49
N PHE A 516 -3.78 -2.12 -33.39
CA PHE A 516 -2.76 -1.09 -33.28
C PHE A 516 -1.97 -1.23 -31.98
N PHE A 517 -0.65 -1.05 -32.07
CA PHE A 517 0.27 -1.16 -30.94
C PHE A 517 1.09 0.12 -30.78
N ASN A 518 1.03 0.74 -29.59
CA ASN A 518 1.78 1.96 -29.26
C ASN A 518 2.42 1.87 -27.87
N ALA A 519 3.69 1.45 -27.83
CA ALA A 519 4.46 1.36 -26.59
C ALA A 519 4.62 2.69 -25.83
N GLY A 520 4.43 3.85 -26.50
CA GLY A 520 4.49 5.16 -25.85
C GLY A 520 3.43 5.40 -24.78
N LEU A 521 2.40 4.54 -24.70
CA LEU A 521 1.39 4.60 -23.64
C LEU A 521 1.85 3.97 -22.31
N PHE A 522 3.00 3.27 -22.27
CA PHE A 522 3.66 2.85 -21.04
C PHE A 522 4.33 4.04 -20.30
N ARG A 523 3.50 4.99 -19.85
CA ARG A 523 3.93 6.33 -19.39
C ARG A 523 4.05 6.48 -17.87
N THR A 524 3.97 5.40 -17.09
CA THR A 524 4.08 5.42 -15.63
C THR A 524 5.20 4.52 -15.16
N GLY A 525 5.82 4.84 -14.01
CA GLY A 525 6.91 4.03 -13.46
C GLY A 525 6.50 2.58 -13.18
N ARG A 526 5.25 2.34 -12.74
CA ARG A 526 4.71 0.99 -12.56
C ARG A 526 4.61 0.23 -13.89
N ALA A 527 4.10 0.89 -14.93
CA ALA A 527 3.95 0.26 -16.24
C ALA A 527 5.31 -0.03 -16.89
N LEU A 528 6.22 0.94 -16.85
CA LEU A 528 7.58 0.78 -17.39
C LEU A 528 8.38 -0.27 -16.63
N GLY A 529 8.26 -0.32 -15.29
CA GLY A 529 8.92 -1.35 -14.48
C GLY A 529 8.42 -2.76 -14.77
N GLN A 530 7.10 -2.94 -14.96
CA GLN A 530 6.55 -4.23 -15.37
C GLN A 530 6.96 -4.61 -16.80
N LEU A 531 6.99 -3.65 -17.72
CA LEU A 531 7.49 -3.85 -19.08
C LEU A 531 8.96 -4.32 -19.08
N GLY A 532 9.81 -3.68 -18.27
CA GLY A 532 11.21 -4.08 -18.10
C GLY A 532 11.37 -5.53 -17.65
N LYS A 533 10.48 -6.03 -16.80
CA LYS A 533 10.46 -7.45 -16.37
C LYS A 533 10.13 -8.39 -17.52
N PHE A 534 9.16 -8.06 -18.37
CA PHE A 534 8.84 -8.88 -19.54
C PHE A 534 9.99 -8.96 -20.54
N TYR A 535 10.70 -7.85 -20.77
CA TYR A 535 11.93 -7.84 -21.58
C TYR A 535 13.04 -8.67 -20.92
N ALA A 536 13.32 -8.45 -19.64
CA ALA A 536 14.39 -9.16 -18.94
C ALA A 536 14.19 -10.68 -18.98
N GLN A 537 12.95 -11.14 -18.79
CA GLN A 537 12.59 -12.55 -18.94
C GLN A 537 12.76 -13.04 -20.38
N ALA A 538 12.30 -12.27 -21.39
CA ALA A 538 12.49 -12.62 -22.80
C ALA A 538 13.95 -12.85 -23.16
N ILE A 539 14.80 -11.95 -22.70
CA ILE A 539 16.23 -11.95 -22.97
C ILE A 539 16.88 -13.13 -22.26
N ASN A 540 16.56 -13.36 -20.98
CA ASN A 540 17.11 -14.47 -20.22
C ASN A 540 16.71 -15.83 -20.82
N ASP A 541 15.45 -16.00 -21.23
CA ASP A 541 14.94 -17.21 -21.88
C ASP A 541 15.63 -17.48 -23.24
N SER A 542 16.08 -16.43 -23.93
CA SER A 542 16.72 -16.56 -25.24
C SER A 542 18.13 -17.14 -25.20
N GLY A 543 18.80 -17.07 -24.04
CA GLY A 543 20.19 -17.48 -23.89
C GLY A 543 21.21 -16.62 -24.65
N ILE A 544 20.81 -15.46 -25.16
CA ILE A 544 21.75 -14.52 -25.80
C ILE A 544 22.73 -13.99 -24.74
N GLU A 545 24.02 -14.16 -24.99
CA GLU A 545 25.06 -13.57 -24.14
C GLU A 545 25.40 -12.16 -24.60
N PHE A 546 25.44 -11.24 -23.65
CA PHE A 546 25.76 -9.83 -23.86
C PHE A 546 26.34 -9.23 -22.58
N ASP A 547 27.06 -8.13 -22.72
CA ASP A 547 27.74 -7.44 -21.64
C ASP A 547 27.07 -6.09 -21.34
N VAL A 548 26.49 -5.43 -22.37
CA VAL A 548 25.86 -4.11 -22.23
C VAL A 548 24.54 -4.00 -23.00
N LEU A 549 23.58 -3.28 -22.43
CA LEU A 549 22.30 -2.95 -23.08
C LEU A 549 22.42 -1.64 -23.86
N PHE A 550 21.95 -1.61 -25.10
CA PHE A 550 21.89 -0.38 -25.91
C PHE A 550 20.46 0.00 -26.27
N GLY A 551 20.04 1.21 -25.91
CA GLY A 551 18.71 1.73 -26.20
C GLY A 551 18.73 2.85 -27.24
N PRO A 552 18.30 2.63 -28.49
CA PRO A 552 18.29 3.68 -29.51
C PRO A 552 17.37 4.86 -29.14
N ALA A 553 17.80 6.08 -29.44
CA ALA A 553 17.04 7.28 -29.09
C ALA A 553 15.74 7.42 -29.92
N TYR A 554 14.61 7.78 -29.32
CA TYR A 554 14.37 8.14 -27.90
C TYR A 554 13.71 7.03 -27.08
N LYS A 555 12.94 6.15 -27.73
CA LYS A 555 12.10 5.16 -27.04
C LYS A 555 12.93 4.07 -26.37
N GLY A 556 13.95 3.57 -27.08
CA GLY A 556 14.86 2.52 -26.60
C GLY A 556 15.60 2.91 -25.32
N ILE A 557 15.87 4.20 -25.10
CA ILE A 557 16.55 4.70 -23.88
C ILE A 557 15.79 4.28 -22.62
N THR A 558 14.48 4.54 -22.60
CA THR A 558 13.65 4.22 -21.43
C THR A 558 13.48 2.71 -21.23
N LEU A 559 13.52 1.94 -22.31
CA LEU A 559 13.41 0.49 -22.28
C LEU A 559 14.71 -0.13 -21.76
N ALA A 560 15.86 0.24 -22.31
CA ALA A 560 17.17 -0.26 -21.87
C ALA A 560 17.41 0.00 -20.37
N ALA A 561 17.07 1.20 -19.89
CA ALA A 561 17.15 1.53 -18.47
C ALA A 561 16.20 0.65 -17.61
N ALA A 562 14.97 0.42 -18.08
CA ALA A 562 14.01 -0.43 -17.38
C ALA A 562 14.44 -1.90 -17.34
N VAL A 563 15.06 -2.40 -18.42
CA VAL A 563 15.60 -3.77 -18.50
C VAL A 563 16.78 -3.95 -17.55
N ALA A 564 17.70 -2.99 -17.49
CA ALA A 564 18.83 -3.02 -16.56
C ALA A 564 18.34 -3.12 -15.10
N ILE A 565 17.35 -2.30 -14.72
CA ILE A 565 16.72 -2.36 -13.38
C ILE A 565 16.07 -3.72 -13.15
N ALA A 566 15.30 -4.24 -14.12
CA ALA A 566 14.60 -5.51 -13.98
C ALA A 566 15.57 -6.70 -13.86
N TYR A 567 16.69 -6.70 -14.57
CA TYR A 567 17.72 -7.74 -14.44
C TYR A 567 18.36 -7.76 -13.05
N SER A 568 18.61 -6.59 -12.47
CA SER A 568 19.11 -6.46 -11.11
C SER A 568 18.11 -7.01 -10.08
N GLU A 569 16.81 -6.74 -10.26
CA GLU A 569 15.75 -7.21 -9.37
C GLU A 569 15.48 -8.72 -9.50
N LEU A 570 15.39 -9.24 -10.73
CA LEU A 570 14.98 -10.62 -11.00
C LEU A 570 16.13 -11.62 -10.87
N TYR A 571 17.32 -11.25 -11.33
CA TYR A 571 18.45 -12.16 -11.47
C TYR A 571 19.67 -11.75 -10.64
N GLY A 572 19.64 -10.59 -9.97
CA GLY A 572 20.76 -10.08 -9.18
C GLY A 572 21.96 -9.66 -10.03
N VAL A 573 21.78 -9.48 -11.34
CA VAL A 573 22.82 -9.07 -12.29
C VAL A 573 22.71 -7.56 -12.52
N ASP A 574 23.78 -6.83 -12.22
CA ASP A 574 23.86 -5.39 -12.43
C ASP A 574 24.40 -5.09 -13.83
N LEU A 575 23.49 -4.88 -14.78
CA LEU A 575 23.84 -4.67 -16.19
C LEU A 575 24.07 -3.18 -16.50
N PRO A 576 25.20 -2.81 -17.12
CA PRO A 576 25.36 -1.47 -17.67
C PRO A 576 24.44 -1.24 -18.87
N PHE A 577 24.15 0.03 -19.18
CA PHE A 577 23.43 0.40 -20.41
C PHE A 577 23.98 1.69 -21.04
N ALA A 578 23.74 1.86 -22.34
CA ALA A 578 24.08 3.05 -23.11
C ALA A 578 23.01 3.39 -24.16
N TYR A 579 23.13 4.57 -24.75
CA TYR A 579 22.24 5.07 -25.80
C TYR A 579 22.92 6.12 -26.67
N ASN A 580 22.38 6.37 -27.87
CA ASN A 580 22.87 7.44 -28.75
C ASN A 580 22.14 8.77 -28.55
N ARG A 581 22.77 9.86 -28.97
CA ARG A 581 22.16 11.18 -29.18
C ARG A 581 21.85 11.36 -30.67
N LYS A 582 20.83 12.16 -31.00
CA LYS A 582 20.56 12.54 -32.41
C LYS A 582 21.48 13.66 -32.91
N GLU A 583 22.06 14.44 -32.00
CA GLU A 583 22.99 15.53 -32.31
C GLU A 583 24.31 15.29 -31.55
N ALA A 584 25.45 15.41 -32.25
CA ALA A 584 26.77 15.33 -31.64
C ALA A 584 27.07 16.61 -30.83
N LYS A 585 27.89 16.50 -29.78
CA LYS A 585 28.41 17.66 -29.05
C LYS A 585 29.91 17.82 -29.27
N ASP A 586 30.33 19.06 -29.49
CA ASP A 586 31.72 19.40 -29.85
C ASP A 586 32.66 19.68 -28.65
N HIS A 587 32.16 19.72 -27.40
CA HIS A 587 32.98 19.97 -26.19
C HIS A 587 32.61 19.04 -25.00
N GLY A 588 33.61 18.40 -24.38
CA GLY A 588 33.50 17.39 -23.29
C GLY A 588 34.07 16.01 -23.66
N GLU A 589 33.61 14.92 -23.04
CA GLU A 589 33.75 13.52 -23.54
C GLU A 589 33.03 13.38 -24.90
N GLY A 590 33.51 14.05 -25.94
CA GLY A 590 32.84 14.23 -27.22
C GLY A 590 32.33 12.91 -27.83
N GLY A 591 31.24 12.99 -28.60
CA GLY A 591 30.69 11.83 -29.32
C GLY A 591 29.16 11.75 -29.33
N VAL A 592 28.67 10.67 -29.95
CA VAL A 592 27.24 10.39 -30.16
C VAL A 592 26.69 9.43 -29.10
N LEU A 593 27.53 8.76 -28.32
CA LEU A 593 27.15 7.76 -27.32
C LEU A 593 27.13 8.33 -25.88
N VAL A 594 26.26 7.78 -25.04
CA VAL A 594 26.15 8.10 -23.61
C VAL A 594 25.89 6.83 -22.82
N GLY A 595 26.57 6.68 -21.69
CA GLY A 595 26.41 5.54 -20.79
C GLY A 595 27.70 4.76 -20.65
N ALA A 596 27.61 3.44 -20.50
CA ALA A 596 28.77 2.58 -20.39
C ALA A 596 29.66 2.60 -21.64
N ASP A 597 30.94 2.26 -21.48
CA ASP A 597 31.86 2.04 -22.60
C ASP A 597 31.41 0.82 -23.42
N MET A 598 31.44 0.96 -24.75
CA MET A 598 31.01 -0.06 -25.72
C MET A 598 32.19 -0.77 -26.38
N ASN A 599 33.41 -0.25 -26.24
CA ASN A 599 34.58 -0.75 -26.96
C ASN A 599 34.90 -2.20 -26.57
N GLY A 600 34.86 -3.11 -27.55
CA GLY A 600 35.10 -4.54 -27.36
C GLY A 600 34.00 -5.30 -26.62
N GLN A 601 32.87 -4.65 -26.31
CA GLN A 601 31.77 -5.27 -25.57
C GLN A 601 30.75 -5.94 -26.49
N ARG A 602 30.06 -6.95 -25.96
CA ARG A 602 28.88 -7.54 -26.61
C ARG A 602 27.62 -6.75 -26.24
N VAL A 603 26.92 -6.25 -27.23
CA VAL A 603 25.82 -5.31 -27.05
C VAL A 603 24.49 -5.91 -27.49
N LEU A 604 23.48 -5.81 -26.61
CA LEU A 604 22.10 -6.17 -26.92
C LEU A 604 21.26 -4.91 -27.13
N ILE A 605 20.66 -4.77 -28.31
CA ILE A 605 19.82 -3.62 -28.66
C ILE A 605 18.41 -3.82 -28.12
N ILE A 606 17.84 -2.83 -27.42
CA ILE A 606 16.47 -2.86 -26.88
C ILE A 606 15.60 -1.82 -27.58
N ASP A 607 14.52 -2.26 -28.24
CA ASP A 607 13.61 -1.39 -28.97
C ASP A 607 12.13 -1.80 -28.80
N ASP A 608 11.17 -0.98 -29.25
CA ASP A 608 9.74 -1.26 -29.10
C ASP A 608 9.20 -2.24 -30.16
N VAL A 609 9.15 -1.85 -31.43
CA VAL A 609 8.63 -2.63 -32.56
C VAL A 609 9.43 -2.29 -33.82
N ILE A 610 9.88 -3.32 -34.53
CA ILE A 610 10.57 -3.13 -35.82
C ILE A 610 9.52 -2.95 -36.92
N THR A 611 9.51 -1.76 -37.54
CA THR A 611 8.62 -1.44 -38.68
C THR A 611 9.35 -1.52 -40.00
N ALA A 612 10.25 -0.57 -40.27
CA ALA A 612 11.06 -0.52 -41.48
C ALA A 612 12.55 -0.83 -41.20
N GLY A 613 12.91 -1.27 -39.99
CA GLY A 613 14.28 -1.62 -39.61
C GLY A 613 15.31 -0.48 -39.61
N THR A 614 14.93 0.74 -40.01
CA THR A 614 15.84 1.90 -40.14
C THR A 614 16.54 2.26 -38.82
N ALA A 615 15.80 2.27 -37.71
CA ALA A 615 16.35 2.57 -36.39
C ALA A 615 17.39 1.52 -35.95
N ILE A 616 17.21 0.26 -36.35
CA ILE A 616 18.18 -0.81 -36.06
C ILE A 616 19.42 -0.63 -36.92
N THR A 617 19.27 -0.35 -38.22
CA THR A 617 20.41 -0.04 -39.10
C THR A 617 21.24 1.14 -38.56
N GLU A 618 20.59 2.25 -38.17
CA GLU A 618 21.27 3.39 -37.55
C GLU A 618 22.02 2.98 -36.27
N ALA A 619 21.41 2.14 -35.42
CA ALA A 619 22.05 1.64 -34.21
C ALA A 619 23.28 0.77 -34.51
N LEU A 620 23.21 -0.09 -35.53
CA LEU A 620 24.32 -0.94 -35.97
C LEU A 620 25.51 -0.11 -36.46
N ASP A 621 25.26 0.94 -37.25
CA ASP A 621 26.32 1.83 -37.74
C ASP A 621 27.02 2.55 -36.58
N ILE A 622 26.26 3.04 -35.61
CA ILE A 622 26.81 3.70 -34.41
C ILE A 622 27.65 2.73 -33.58
N LEU A 623 27.14 1.51 -33.35
CA LEU A 623 27.82 0.50 -32.54
C LEU A 623 29.08 -0.05 -33.24
N LYS A 624 29.08 -0.11 -34.57
CA LYS A 624 30.25 -0.48 -35.37
C LYS A 624 31.37 0.56 -35.22
N VAL A 625 31.03 1.86 -35.27
CA VAL A 625 32.00 2.95 -35.03
C VAL A 625 32.57 2.90 -33.62
N ALA A 626 31.78 2.46 -32.64
CA ALA A 626 32.20 2.30 -31.25
C ALA A 626 32.96 0.99 -30.95
N ASN A 627 33.32 0.21 -31.98
CA ASN A 627 33.99 -1.08 -31.85
C ASN A 627 33.24 -2.09 -30.97
N ALA A 628 31.91 -2.09 -31.02
CA ALA A 628 31.05 -3.00 -30.27
C ALA A 628 30.58 -4.17 -31.15
N THR A 629 30.43 -5.36 -30.55
CA THR A 629 29.87 -6.52 -31.23
C THR A 629 28.39 -6.66 -30.89
N VAL A 630 27.50 -6.64 -31.87
CA VAL A 630 26.06 -6.73 -31.61
C VAL A 630 25.62 -8.19 -31.49
N SER A 631 25.17 -8.56 -30.29
CA SER A 631 24.70 -9.92 -29.96
C SER A 631 23.28 -10.21 -30.42
N GLY A 632 22.45 -9.17 -30.61
CA GLY A 632 21.05 -9.33 -30.98
C GLY A 632 20.21 -8.09 -30.75
N VAL A 633 18.91 -8.22 -31.03
CA VAL A 633 17.90 -7.20 -30.77
C VAL A 633 16.74 -7.81 -29.98
N CYS A 634 16.27 -7.13 -28.94
CA CYS A 634 15.06 -7.50 -28.20
C CYS A 634 13.96 -6.46 -28.38
N ILE A 635 12.74 -6.92 -28.73
CA ILE A 635 11.57 -6.08 -29.00
C ILE A 635 10.33 -6.50 -28.21
N SER A 636 9.34 -5.61 -28.09
CA SER A 636 8.11 -5.89 -27.35
C SER A 636 7.12 -6.76 -28.14
N LEU A 637 6.85 -6.41 -29.40
CA LEU A 637 5.89 -7.13 -30.23
C LEU A 637 6.44 -7.33 -31.64
N ASP A 638 6.49 -8.59 -32.07
CA ASP A 638 6.70 -8.93 -33.48
C ASP A 638 5.35 -9.00 -34.21
N ARG A 639 5.16 -8.11 -35.18
CA ARG A 639 3.92 -8.05 -35.97
C ARG A 639 3.82 -9.18 -37.01
N GLN A 640 4.94 -9.83 -37.36
CA GLN A 640 5.01 -10.87 -38.39
C GLN A 640 4.36 -10.45 -39.73
N GLU A 641 4.53 -9.18 -40.12
CA GLU A 641 3.92 -8.58 -41.32
C GLU A 641 4.95 -8.39 -42.44
N LYS A 642 4.53 -8.58 -43.70
CA LYS A 642 5.31 -8.25 -44.90
C LYS A 642 5.59 -6.75 -44.95
N VAL A 643 6.85 -6.39 -45.25
CA VAL A 643 7.32 -4.99 -45.32
C VAL A 643 6.63 -4.24 -46.47
N SER A 644 6.47 -4.87 -47.63
CA SER A 644 5.78 -4.31 -48.79
C SER A 644 5.10 -5.43 -49.61
N PRO A 645 4.23 -5.10 -50.58
CA PRO A 645 3.70 -6.09 -51.51
C PRO A 645 4.78 -6.79 -52.36
N THR A 646 5.94 -6.15 -52.53
CA THR A 646 7.06 -6.62 -53.34
C THR A 646 8.12 -7.38 -52.55
N ASP A 647 8.19 -7.23 -51.22
CA ASP A 647 9.08 -7.98 -50.34
C ASP A 647 8.25 -8.86 -49.40
N ALA A 648 8.28 -10.16 -49.67
CA ALA A 648 7.52 -11.16 -48.91
C ALA A 648 8.08 -11.42 -47.50
N ARG A 649 9.23 -10.82 -47.13
CA ARG A 649 9.83 -10.97 -45.80
C ARG A 649 9.26 -9.95 -44.81
N SER A 650 9.34 -10.30 -43.52
CA SER A 650 9.10 -9.33 -42.44
C SER A 650 10.32 -8.43 -42.21
N ALA A 651 10.09 -7.31 -41.54
CA ALA A 651 11.16 -6.40 -41.17
C ALA A 651 12.21 -7.07 -40.27
N ILE A 652 11.79 -8.05 -39.46
CA ILE A 652 12.67 -8.86 -38.62
C ILE A 652 13.50 -9.83 -39.47
N GLN A 653 12.86 -10.59 -40.37
CA GLN A 653 13.57 -11.52 -41.27
C GLN A 653 14.66 -10.79 -42.06
N ARG A 654 14.35 -9.60 -42.56
CA ARG A 654 15.33 -8.76 -43.28
C ARG A 654 16.52 -8.36 -42.40
N VAL A 655 16.29 -7.98 -41.13
CA VAL A 655 17.38 -7.66 -40.18
C VAL A 655 18.23 -8.88 -39.86
N GLN A 656 17.60 -10.04 -39.63
CA GLN A 656 18.32 -11.29 -39.33
C GLN A 656 19.17 -11.76 -40.52
N GLU A 657 18.63 -11.70 -41.74
CA GLU A 657 19.35 -12.08 -42.97
C GLU A 657 20.49 -11.12 -43.30
N SER A 658 20.26 -9.81 -43.15
CA SER A 658 21.24 -8.79 -43.57
C SER A 658 22.43 -8.68 -42.62
N TYR A 659 22.23 -8.98 -41.34
CA TYR A 659 23.24 -8.73 -40.30
C TYR A 659 23.63 -9.97 -39.49
N GLY A 660 22.96 -11.11 -39.68
CA GLY A 660 23.26 -12.36 -38.97
C GLY A 660 22.99 -12.32 -37.47
N ILE A 661 22.24 -11.33 -36.97
CA ILE A 661 21.94 -11.15 -35.54
C ILE A 661 20.56 -11.70 -35.18
N PRO A 662 20.40 -12.39 -34.03
CA PRO A 662 19.11 -12.86 -33.57
C PRO A 662 18.20 -11.71 -33.13
N VAL A 663 16.89 -11.87 -33.37
CA VAL A 663 15.86 -10.94 -32.87
C VAL A 663 14.91 -11.72 -31.97
N VAL A 664 14.75 -11.24 -30.74
CA VAL A 664 13.89 -11.82 -29.70
C VAL A 664 12.71 -10.88 -29.48
N SER A 665 11.50 -11.42 -29.43
CA SER A 665 10.29 -10.66 -29.08
C SER A 665 9.67 -11.14 -27.77
N ILE A 666 9.02 -10.24 -27.03
CA ILE A 666 8.23 -10.64 -25.86
C ILE A 666 7.02 -11.45 -26.30
N ALA A 667 6.30 -10.96 -27.31
CA ALA A 667 5.18 -11.64 -27.96
C ALA A 667 5.20 -11.41 -29.49
N ASN A 668 4.47 -12.25 -30.23
CA ASN A 668 4.28 -12.11 -31.67
C ASN A 668 2.80 -12.24 -32.08
N LEU A 669 2.50 -12.06 -33.37
CA LEU A 669 1.13 -12.15 -33.89
C LEU A 669 0.53 -13.56 -33.68
N ASP A 670 1.32 -14.63 -33.76
CA ASP A 670 0.86 -15.98 -33.43
C ASP A 670 0.39 -16.09 -31.98
N ASN A 671 1.13 -15.50 -31.03
CA ASN A 671 0.74 -15.43 -29.64
C ASN A 671 -0.55 -14.61 -29.45
N LEU A 672 -0.73 -13.54 -30.23
CA LEU A 672 -1.94 -12.74 -30.21
C LEU A 672 -3.17 -13.52 -30.70
N VAL A 673 -3.01 -14.30 -31.78
CA VAL A 673 -4.07 -15.18 -32.28
C VAL A 673 -4.39 -16.26 -31.25
N ALA A 674 -3.38 -16.95 -30.72
CA ALA A 674 -3.58 -17.97 -29.70
C ALA A 674 -4.22 -17.43 -28.42
N PHE A 675 -3.88 -16.19 -28.03
CA PHE A 675 -4.49 -15.50 -26.91
C PHE A 675 -6.00 -15.25 -27.13
N LEU A 676 -6.38 -14.83 -28.33
CA LEU A 676 -7.79 -14.60 -28.70
C LEU A 676 -8.57 -15.91 -28.88
N GLU A 677 -7.93 -16.97 -29.36
CA GLU A 677 -8.53 -18.31 -29.44
C GLU A 677 -8.82 -18.90 -28.05
N ALA A 678 -7.94 -18.63 -27.08
CA ALA A 678 -8.11 -19.07 -25.71
C ALA A 678 -9.05 -18.16 -24.89
N ALA A 679 -9.47 -17.01 -25.44
CA ALA A 679 -10.34 -16.08 -24.74
C ALA A 679 -11.78 -16.65 -24.64
N PRO A 680 -12.44 -16.56 -23.47
CA PRO A 680 -13.82 -17.01 -23.33
C PRO A 680 -14.74 -16.18 -24.24
N SER A 681 -15.84 -16.76 -24.72
CA SER A 681 -16.79 -16.08 -25.62
C SER A 681 -17.41 -14.80 -25.04
N SER A 682 -17.31 -14.60 -23.73
CA SER A 682 -17.72 -13.37 -23.04
C SER A 682 -16.71 -12.22 -23.12
N ASP A 683 -15.47 -12.47 -23.58
CA ASP A 683 -14.46 -11.43 -23.77
C ASP A 683 -14.81 -10.60 -25.02
N PRO A 684 -14.98 -9.26 -24.90
CA PRO A 684 -15.31 -8.41 -26.04
C PRO A 684 -14.23 -8.45 -27.14
N ASN A 685 -13.00 -8.85 -26.84
CA ASN A 685 -11.92 -8.96 -27.80
C ASN A 685 -12.01 -10.24 -28.65
N ALA A 686 -12.71 -11.28 -28.17
CA ALA A 686 -12.85 -12.55 -28.90
C ALA A 686 -13.54 -12.36 -30.27
N ALA A 687 -14.39 -11.34 -30.41
CA ALA A 687 -15.06 -10.98 -31.66
C ALA A 687 -14.09 -10.55 -32.78
N PHE A 688 -12.85 -10.15 -32.46
CA PHE A 688 -11.86 -9.72 -33.46
C PHE A 688 -11.01 -10.88 -34.01
N LEU A 689 -11.17 -12.10 -33.49
CA LEU A 689 -10.36 -13.26 -33.86
C LEU A 689 -10.39 -13.53 -35.37
N ASP A 690 -11.59 -13.57 -35.97
CA ASP A 690 -11.77 -13.90 -37.38
C ASP A 690 -11.16 -12.82 -38.30
N VAL A 691 -11.34 -11.55 -37.95
CA VAL A 691 -10.77 -10.42 -38.70
C VAL A 691 -9.25 -10.43 -38.63
N ILE A 692 -8.67 -10.75 -37.46
CA ILE A 692 -7.21 -10.85 -37.29
C ILE A 692 -6.64 -12.06 -38.03
N LYS A 693 -7.34 -13.21 -38.05
CA LYS A 693 -6.96 -14.37 -38.85
C LYS A 693 -6.97 -14.08 -40.35
N ALA A 694 -8.00 -13.40 -40.85
CA ALA A 694 -8.08 -12.97 -42.25
C ALA A 694 -6.93 -12.03 -42.60
N TYR A 695 -6.67 -11.03 -41.76
CA TYR A 695 -5.56 -10.10 -41.93
C TYR A 695 -4.19 -10.80 -41.92
N ARG A 696 -4.00 -11.79 -41.03
CA ARG A 696 -2.77 -12.60 -40.99
C ARG A 696 -2.58 -13.43 -42.25
N ALA A 697 -3.65 -13.99 -42.82
CA ALA A 697 -3.57 -14.76 -44.06
C ALA A 697 -3.13 -13.88 -45.25
N GLU A 698 -3.59 -12.63 -45.29
CA GLU A 698 -3.29 -11.68 -46.37
C GLU A 698 -1.87 -11.06 -46.23
N PHE A 699 -1.54 -10.55 -45.04
CA PHE A 699 -0.34 -9.72 -44.81
C PHE A 699 0.74 -10.38 -43.96
N GLY A 700 0.47 -11.54 -43.36
CA GLY A 700 1.39 -12.24 -42.48
C GLY A 700 2.52 -12.95 -43.22
N VAL A 701 3.60 -13.23 -42.50
CA VAL A 701 4.68 -14.13 -42.94
C VAL A 701 4.69 -15.39 -42.07
N THR A 702 5.00 -16.54 -42.66
CA THR A 702 5.22 -17.79 -41.92
C THR A 702 6.68 -17.87 -41.47
N HIS A 703 6.92 -18.06 -40.17
CA HIS A 703 8.25 -18.42 -39.70
C HIS A 703 8.55 -19.88 -40.08
N ALA A 704 9.62 -20.12 -40.83
CA ALA A 704 10.28 -21.42 -40.82
C ALA A 704 10.79 -21.66 -39.38
N LYS A 705 10.50 -22.84 -38.81
CA LYS A 705 10.92 -23.26 -37.47
C LYS A 705 12.46 -23.37 -37.38
N ASN A 706 13.17 -22.25 -37.27
CA ASN A 706 14.61 -22.22 -37.01
C ASN A 706 14.84 -21.93 -35.52
N GLY A 707 14.97 -22.99 -34.74
CA GLY A 707 15.29 -22.94 -33.31
C GLY A 707 15.34 -24.30 -32.60
N ALA A 708 14.68 -25.33 -33.14
CA ALA A 708 14.67 -26.67 -32.54
C ALA A 708 15.88 -27.56 -32.94
N ALA A 709 16.70 -27.14 -33.90
CA ALA A 709 17.73 -28.00 -34.53
C ALA A 709 19.11 -28.00 -33.84
N ARG A 710 19.27 -27.46 -32.63
CA ARG A 710 20.52 -27.58 -31.84
C ARG A 710 20.39 -28.39 -30.54
N GLN A 711 19.24 -29.00 -30.27
CA GLN A 711 19.03 -29.87 -29.10
C GLN A 711 18.82 -31.35 -29.44
N ALA A 712 18.95 -31.74 -30.71
CA ALA A 712 18.75 -33.12 -31.17
C ALA A 712 19.97 -33.68 -31.93
N THR A 713 21.15 -33.64 -31.31
CA THR A 713 22.31 -34.46 -31.73
C THR A 713 23.15 -34.86 -30.50
N ARG A 714 22.52 -35.54 -29.54
CA ARG A 714 23.24 -36.40 -28.59
C ARG A 714 22.31 -37.41 -27.91
N SER A 715 21.69 -38.28 -28.70
CA SER A 715 21.18 -39.55 -28.19
C SER A 715 21.10 -40.56 -29.33
N GLU A 716 22.19 -41.28 -29.57
CA GLU A 716 22.14 -42.65 -30.08
C GLU A 716 23.51 -43.29 -29.88
N GLN A 717 23.75 -43.75 -28.66
CA GLN A 717 24.48 -44.98 -28.42
C GLN A 717 24.36 -45.39 -26.95
N SER A 718 24.12 -46.68 -26.76
CA SER A 718 24.27 -47.47 -25.53
C SER A 718 23.30 -47.26 -24.37
N GLY A 719 22.41 -48.25 -24.21
CA GLY A 719 22.60 -49.19 -23.09
C GLY A 719 21.78 -48.94 -21.83
N VAL A 720 20.73 -49.76 -21.68
CA VAL A 720 20.06 -50.12 -20.43
C VAL A 720 21.07 -50.33 -19.29
N VAL A 721 20.99 -49.58 -18.18
CA VAL A 721 21.19 -50.10 -16.79
C VAL A 721 20.48 -49.19 -15.78
N ALA A 722 19.65 -49.81 -14.92
CA ALA A 722 18.96 -49.22 -13.79
C ALA A 722 19.90 -48.76 -12.65
N TRP A 723 19.58 -47.68 -11.92
CA TRP A 723 20.18 -47.41 -10.61
C TRP A 723 19.22 -46.67 -9.65
N GLY A 724 19.08 -47.26 -8.46
CA GLY A 724 18.65 -46.58 -7.23
C GLY A 724 19.79 -45.77 -6.56
N PRO A 725 19.59 -45.29 -5.32
CA PRO A 725 20.16 -44.03 -4.83
C PRO A 725 21.44 -44.18 -3.97
N ILE A 726 22.42 -43.28 -4.12
CA ILE A 726 23.60 -43.11 -3.22
C ILE A 726 23.99 -41.62 -3.24
N ILE A 727 23.76 -40.84 -2.17
CA ILE A 727 24.63 -40.54 -1.01
C ILE A 727 25.96 -39.82 -1.34
N MET A 728 26.14 -38.69 -0.64
CA MET A 728 27.35 -37.87 -0.44
C MET A 728 28.70 -38.60 -0.56
N LEU A 729 29.71 -37.90 -1.11
CA LEU A 729 30.95 -37.62 -0.37
C LEU A 729 31.84 -36.56 -1.05
N SER A 730 32.48 -35.80 -0.17
CA SER A 730 33.37 -34.65 -0.35
C SER A 730 34.75 -34.96 -0.92
N ARG A 731 35.42 -33.93 -1.46
CA ARG A 731 36.82 -33.47 -1.21
C ARG A 731 37.19 -32.44 -2.30
N ARG A 732 38.11 -31.48 -2.18
CA ARG A 732 38.77 -30.75 -1.08
C ARG A 732 39.57 -29.64 -1.81
N SER A 733 39.44 -28.40 -1.35
CA SER A 733 40.41 -27.28 -1.38
C SER A 733 41.77 -27.47 -2.10
N LEU A 734 42.14 -26.50 -2.95
CA LEU A 734 43.49 -25.92 -2.98
C LEU A 734 43.39 -24.41 -2.79
N LEU A 735 43.96 -23.95 -1.68
CA LEU A 735 44.20 -22.55 -1.33
C LEU A 735 45.49 -22.11 -2.02
N SER A 736 45.47 -21.01 -2.77
CA SER A 736 46.64 -20.13 -2.87
C SER A 736 46.35 -18.87 -2.06
N VAL A 737 47.24 -18.61 -1.11
CA VAL A 737 47.25 -17.43 -0.26
C VAL A 737 48.08 -16.38 -1.00
N SER A 738 47.42 -15.38 -1.57
CA SER A 738 48.03 -14.07 -1.78
C SER A 738 47.13 -13.03 -1.12
N THR A 739 47.75 -12.27 -0.23
CA THR A 739 47.15 -11.28 0.65
C THR A 739 46.56 -10.14 -0.18
N LEU A 740 45.25 -10.13 -0.39
CA LEU A 740 44.52 -9.01 -0.96
C LEU A 740 43.62 -8.41 0.12
N GLU A 741 43.79 -7.11 0.33
CA GLU A 741 43.10 -6.33 1.33
C GLU A 741 41.57 -6.51 1.25
N ARG A 742 40.99 -6.62 2.43
CA ARG A 742 39.58 -6.93 2.65
C ARG A 742 38.70 -5.74 2.23
N VAL A 743 38.38 -5.63 0.94
CA VAL A 743 37.38 -4.67 0.46
C VAL A 743 36.02 -5.04 1.06
N HIS A 744 35.54 -4.17 1.94
CA HIS A 744 34.30 -4.39 2.68
C HIS A 744 33.11 -4.48 1.73
N SER A 745 32.25 -5.49 1.91
CA SER A 745 31.01 -5.63 1.13
C SER A 745 30.16 -4.35 1.17
N ASN A 746 29.55 -3.99 0.03
CA ASN A 746 28.70 -2.80 -0.17
C ASN A 746 27.55 -2.66 0.86
N ARG A 747 27.22 -3.73 1.60
CA ARG A 747 26.23 -3.72 2.68
C ARG A 747 26.76 -3.10 3.99
N GLN A 748 28.06 -3.25 4.28
CA GLN A 748 28.72 -2.59 5.41
C GLN A 748 29.05 -1.12 5.10
N ILE A 749 29.32 -0.79 3.84
CA ILE A 749 29.51 0.60 3.38
C ILE A 749 28.20 1.39 3.53
N ARG A 750 27.07 0.84 3.06
CA ARG A 750 25.74 1.49 3.15
C ARG A 750 25.26 1.76 4.58
N ARG A 751 25.70 0.99 5.58
CA ARG A 751 25.35 1.22 7.00
C ARG A 751 26.20 2.33 7.62
N LYS A 752 27.42 2.58 7.11
CA LYS A 752 28.32 3.64 7.57
C LYS A 752 28.16 4.97 6.82
N THR A 753 27.53 4.99 5.64
CA THR A 753 27.34 6.21 4.81
C THR A 753 25.98 6.90 4.98
N ARG A 754 24.97 6.26 5.59
CA ARG A 754 23.63 6.85 5.82
C ARG A 754 23.35 7.21 7.28
N HIS A 755 24.38 7.42 8.09
CA HIS A 755 24.19 7.99 9.42
C HIS A 755 23.96 9.51 9.30
N PRO A 756 22.92 10.09 9.91
CA PRO A 756 22.59 11.52 9.76
C PRO A 756 23.75 12.46 10.11
N ALA A 757 24.64 12.04 11.01
CA ALA A 757 25.84 12.78 11.39
C ALA A 757 26.92 12.87 10.28
N ARG A 758 27.01 11.86 9.40
CA ARG A 758 28.01 11.80 8.31
C ARG A 758 27.55 12.50 7.03
N LEU A 759 26.23 12.55 6.81
CA LEU A 759 25.61 13.39 5.76
C LEU A 759 25.79 14.89 6.03
N ARG A 760 25.93 15.31 7.31
CA ARG A 760 26.35 16.67 7.67
C ARG A 760 27.84 16.95 7.41
N ILE A 761 28.67 15.91 7.31
CA ILE A 761 30.11 16.03 7.03
C ILE A 761 30.34 16.10 5.50
N LEU A 762 29.56 15.38 4.69
CA LEU A 762 29.61 15.43 3.21
C LEU A 762 29.03 16.72 2.60
N GLN A 763 28.33 17.55 3.38
CA GLN A 763 27.95 18.92 2.99
C GLN A 763 29.06 19.95 3.24
N ARG A 764 30.27 19.50 3.62
CA ARG A 764 31.47 20.33 3.83
C ARG A 764 32.64 19.88 2.93
N GLU A 765 32.35 19.45 1.71
CA GLU A 765 33.40 19.50 0.67
C GLU A 765 33.49 20.95 0.17
N PRO A 766 34.68 21.54 0.10
CA PRO A 766 34.84 22.91 -0.38
C PRO A 766 34.38 22.95 -1.83
N GLN A 767 33.31 23.70 -2.12
CA GLN A 767 32.98 24.02 -3.49
C GLN A 767 34.09 24.91 -4.04
N GLU A 768 34.54 24.66 -5.28
CA GLU A 768 35.41 25.59 -6.00
C GLU A 768 34.83 26.99 -5.88
N GLU A 769 35.62 27.95 -5.38
CA GLU A 769 35.24 29.35 -5.31
C GLU A 769 35.06 29.87 -6.73
N ILE A 770 33.84 29.80 -7.24
CA ILE A 770 33.44 30.53 -8.43
C ILE A 770 33.51 32.01 -8.05
N GLU A 771 34.43 32.77 -8.64
CA GLU A 771 34.45 34.22 -8.52
C GLU A 771 33.13 34.77 -9.08
N VAL A 772 32.18 35.08 -8.18
CA VAL A 772 30.90 35.66 -8.56
C VAL A 772 31.10 37.17 -8.74
N PRO A 773 30.77 37.74 -9.92
CA PRO A 773 30.85 39.18 -10.13
C PRO A 773 29.97 39.94 -9.12
N ALA A 774 30.43 41.12 -8.68
CA ALA A 774 29.67 41.94 -7.74
C ALA A 774 28.24 42.25 -8.27
N LEU A 775 27.30 42.39 -7.32
CA LEU A 775 25.93 42.81 -7.63
C LEU A 775 25.96 44.22 -8.20
N LYS A 776 25.22 44.45 -9.28
CA LYS A 776 25.07 45.80 -9.86
C LYS A 776 24.19 46.68 -8.98
N TYR A 777 23.24 46.07 -8.26
CA TYR A 777 22.35 46.75 -7.33
C TYR A 777 22.54 46.16 -5.93
N GLU A 778 23.26 46.90 -5.09
CA GLU A 778 23.50 46.48 -3.70
C GLU A 778 22.26 46.74 -2.83
N PRO A 779 21.89 45.78 -1.96
CA PRO A 779 20.78 45.96 -1.03
C PRO A 779 21.11 47.04 0.01
N THR A 780 20.22 48.02 0.17
CA THR A 780 20.35 49.12 1.14
C THR A 780 19.98 48.69 2.57
N TYR A 781 19.36 47.53 2.72
CA TYR A 781 18.95 46.96 3.99
C TYR A 781 19.12 45.44 3.97
N VAL A 782 19.81 44.87 4.97
CA VAL A 782 19.95 43.40 5.10
C VAL A 782 19.20 42.96 6.35
N PRO A 783 17.98 42.39 6.24
CA PRO A 783 17.24 41.93 7.42
C PRO A 783 17.97 40.76 8.10
N GLU A 784 18.26 40.87 9.40
CA GLU A 784 18.86 39.78 10.21
C GLU A 784 18.00 38.49 10.20
N LYS A 785 16.67 38.63 10.09
CA LYS A 785 15.72 37.52 10.01
C LYS A 785 14.60 37.81 9.00
N VAL A 786 14.57 37.05 7.91
CA VAL A 786 13.41 37.01 6.99
C VAL A 786 12.40 36.01 7.55
N SER A 787 11.20 36.48 7.93
CA SER A 787 10.11 35.60 8.37
C SER A 787 9.70 34.61 7.27
N PHE A 788 9.11 33.46 7.62
CA PHE A 788 8.75 32.41 6.64
C PHE A 788 7.81 32.90 5.54
N ASN A 789 6.97 33.90 5.86
CA ASN A 789 6.08 34.62 4.95
C ASN A 789 6.77 35.76 4.17
N GLY A 790 8.05 36.03 4.36
CA GLY A 790 8.76 37.14 3.70
C GLY A 790 8.31 38.52 4.19
N TRP A 791 7.74 38.59 5.39
CA TRP A 791 7.40 39.84 6.07
C TRP A 791 8.61 40.33 6.86
N SER A 792 9.24 41.38 6.34
CA SER A 792 10.18 42.23 7.05
C SER A 792 9.69 43.64 6.79
N PRO A 793 9.79 44.60 7.75
CA PRO A 793 9.57 46.00 7.40
C PRO A 793 10.51 46.32 6.23
N ALA A 794 9.93 46.62 5.07
CA ALA A 794 10.69 47.07 3.92
C ALA A 794 11.20 48.49 4.23
N PRO A 795 12.37 48.90 3.72
CA PRO A 795 12.72 50.32 3.70
C PRO A 795 11.60 51.12 3.02
N GLU A 796 11.39 52.36 3.44
CA GLU A 796 10.21 53.17 3.04
C GLU A 796 10.03 53.32 1.52
N LYS A 797 11.09 53.10 0.72
CA LYS A 797 11.06 53.08 -0.76
C LYS A 797 12.07 52.08 -1.35
N PRO A 798 11.79 51.47 -2.53
CA PRO A 798 12.77 50.71 -3.30
C PRO A 798 13.97 51.57 -3.72
N VAL A 799 15.13 50.93 -3.95
CA VAL A 799 16.32 51.60 -4.50
C VAL A 799 15.97 52.31 -5.82
N GLU A 800 16.32 53.59 -5.93
CA GLU A 800 16.03 54.39 -7.13
C GLU A 800 16.79 53.86 -8.36
N GLY A 801 16.14 53.89 -9.54
CA GLY A 801 16.77 53.50 -10.80
C GLY A 801 16.74 52.00 -11.15
N LEU A 802 16.01 51.16 -10.41
CA LEU A 802 15.87 49.74 -10.75
C LEU A 802 15.09 49.54 -12.06
N PRO A 803 15.64 48.79 -13.04
CA PRO A 803 15.00 48.56 -14.34
C PRO A 803 13.91 47.47 -14.28
N PHE A 804 13.69 46.88 -13.11
CA PHE A 804 12.68 45.86 -12.85
C PHE A 804 11.93 46.16 -11.54
N HIS A 805 10.72 45.62 -11.44
CA HIS A 805 9.85 45.79 -10.28
C HIS A 805 9.19 44.45 -9.92
N VAL A 806 9.21 44.08 -8.63
CA VAL A 806 8.59 42.85 -8.13
C VAL A 806 7.36 43.18 -7.28
N LYS A 807 6.20 42.63 -7.65
CA LYS A 807 4.93 42.87 -6.93
C LYS A 807 4.65 41.78 -5.91
N ARG A 808 4.53 42.18 -4.63
CA ARG A 808 4.09 41.31 -3.52
C ARG A 808 2.70 40.70 -3.74
N THR A 809 2.41 39.60 -3.05
CA THR A 809 1.10 38.93 -3.13
C THR A 809 0.00 39.77 -2.46
N ALA A 810 -1.20 39.77 -3.05
CA ALA A 810 -2.35 40.51 -2.52
C ALA A 810 -2.80 40.00 -1.13
N VAL A 811 -2.61 38.71 -0.87
CA VAL A 811 -2.86 38.08 0.43
C VAL A 811 -1.52 37.89 1.12
N GLY A 812 -1.34 38.53 2.28
CA GLY A 812 -0.16 38.39 3.14
C GLY A 812 1.09 39.18 2.74
N LEU A 813 1.02 40.01 1.68
CA LEU A 813 2.11 40.89 1.22
C LEU A 813 3.47 40.16 1.10
N GLN A 814 3.48 38.94 0.58
CA GLN A 814 4.69 38.12 0.50
C GLN A 814 5.43 38.37 -0.81
N LEU A 815 6.77 38.25 -0.78
CA LEU A 815 7.55 38.20 -2.01
C LEU A 815 7.21 36.94 -2.82
N PRO A 816 6.99 37.05 -4.13
CA PRO A 816 6.53 35.97 -5.01
C PRO A 816 7.65 34.97 -5.39
N VAL A 817 8.40 34.51 -4.39
CA VAL A 817 9.50 33.53 -4.51
C VAL A 817 9.07 32.22 -3.87
N TYR A 818 9.06 31.13 -4.65
CA TYR A 818 8.51 29.84 -4.27
C TYR A 818 9.51 28.70 -4.47
N ARG A 819 9.37 27.65 -3.67
CA ARG A 819 10.07 26.38 -3.87
C ARG A 819 9.18 25.41 -4.64
N ASP A 820 9.69 24.85 -5.73
CA ASP A 820 9.03 23.83 -6.52
C ASP A 820 9.80 22.51 -6.42
N TYR A 821 9.11 21.43 -6.02
CA TYR A 821 9.69 20.10 -5.86
C TYR A 821 9.31 19.25 -7.06
N ARG A 822 10.30 18.88 -7.88
CA ARG A 822 10.10 17.98 -9.03
C ARG A 822 10.70 16.60 -8.75
N ASN A 823 10.26 15.60 -9.53
CA ASN A 823 10.77 14.23 -9.49
C ASN A 823 10.71 13.58 -8.10
N GLY A 824 9.57 13.65 -7.41
CA GLY A 824 9.42 12.99 -6.09
C GLY A 824 10.31 13.60 -4.99
N ARG A 825 10.55 14.91 -5.03
CA ARG A 825 11.41 15.69 -4.10
C ARG A 825 12.92 15.50 -4.27
N THR A 826 13.37 14.85 -5.34
CA THR A 826 14.80 14.68 -5.64
C THR A 826 15.41 15.90 -6.35
N ARG A 827 14.59 16.77 -6.95
CA ARG A 827 15.03 18.03 -7.54
C ARG A 827 14.26 19.20 -6.93
N VAL A 828 14.99 20.22 -6.49
CA VAL A 828 14.44 21.47 -5.94
C VAL A 828 14.73 22.61 -6.91
N LEU A 829 13.70 23.38 -7.24
CA LEU A 829 13.78 24.59 -8.04
C LEU A 829 13.29 25.77 -7.20
N THR A 830 13.92 26.93 -7.37
CA THR A 830 13.43 28.20 -6.84
C THR A 830 12.84 29.02 -7.97
N ILE A 831 11.63 29.53 -7.77
CA ILE A 831 10.84 30.22 -8.79
C ILE A 831 10.47 31.63 -8.32
N LEU A 832 10.82 32.65 -9.10
CA LEU A 832 10.36 34.04 -8.92
C LEU A 832 9.23 34.34 -9.92
N ARG A 833 8.13 34.94 -9.47
CA ARG A 833 6.98 35.36 -10.29
C ARG A 833 6.64 36.84 -10.07
N ARG A 834 5.68 37.37 -10.83
CA ARG A 834 5.09 38.71 -10.62
C ARG A 834 6.11 39.87 -10.65
N TYR A 835 7.10 39.77 -11.53
CA TYR A 835 7.99 40.87 -11.87
C TYR A 835 7.52 41.58 -13.15
N LYS A 836 7.98 42.81 -13.36
CA LYS A 836 7.81 43.63 -14.56
C LYS A 836 9.10 44.40 -14.84
N GLY A 837 9.31 44.86 -16.07
CA GLY A 837 10.53 45.59 -16.47
C GLY A 837 11.54 44.69 -17.18
N ASN A 838 12.83 45.02 -17.09
CA ASN A 838 13.93 44.32 -17.77
C ASN A 838 14.16 42.92 -17.18
N GLU A 839 13.66 41.88 -17.86
CA GLU A 839 13.73 40.48 -17.42
C GLU A 839 15.15 39.92 -17.46
N ASP A 840 15.92 40.26 -18.49
CA ASP A 840 17.30 39.76 -18.68
C ASP A 840 18.23 40.28 -17.58
N GLU A 841 18.04 41.54 -17.19
CA GLU A 841 18.81 42.16 -16.11
C GLU A 841 18.43 41.60 -14.74
N LEU A 842 17.14 41.36 -14.49
CA LEU A 842 16.68 40.68 -13.27
C LEU A 842 17.20 39.23 -13.18
N ALA A 843 17.22 38.49 -14.29
CA ALA A 843 17.74 37.13 -14.34
C ALA A 843 19.26 37.08 -14.11
N THR A 844 20.00 38.04 -14.68
CA THR A 844 21.46 38.18 -14.50
C THR A 844 21.82 38.47 -13.04
N GLU A 845 21.14 39.42 -12.40
CA GLU A 845 21.39 39.73 -11.00
C GLU A 845 20.94 38.59 -10.07
N MET A 846 19.80 37.94 -10.37
CA MET A 846 19.35 36.75 -9.65
C MET A 846 20.35 35.58 -9.75
N SER A 847 21.04 35.42 -10.88
CA SER A 847 22.11 34.41 -11.04
C SER A 847 23.26 34.66 -10.08
N LYS A 848 23.71 35.92 -9.95
CA LYS A 848 24.77 36.31 -9.01
C LYS A 848 24.38 36.01 -7.56
N VAL A 849 23.14 36.35 -7.17
CA VAL A 849 22.60 36.03 -5.83
C VAL A 849 22.55 34.52 -5.58
N CYS A 850 22.35 33.72 -6.63
CA CYS A 850 22.31 32.25 -6.56
C CYS A 850 23.69 31.60 -6.77
N PHE A 851 24.78 32.32 -6.51
CA PHE A 851 26.17 31.85 -6.64
C PHE A 851 26.56 31.48 -8.09
N GLY A 852 26.16 32.31 -9.05
CA GLY A 852 26.49 32.13 -10.48
C GLY A 852 25.67 31.04 -11.18
N LYS A 853 24.59 30.57 -10.58
CA LYS A 853 23.75 29.51 -11.16
C LYS A 853 22.83 30.05 -12.25
N GLU A 854 22.77 29.31 -13.37
CA GLU A 854 21.91 29.63 -14.50
C GLU A 854 20.44 29.85 -14.08
N VAL A 855 19.92 31.04 -14.39
CA VAL A 855 18.52 31.43 -14.20
C VAL A 855 17.82 31.34 -15.55
N VAL A 856 16.82 30.48 -15.65
CA VAL A 856 16.07 30.22 -16.88
C VAL A 856 14.79 31.04 -16.87
N ALA A 857 14.64 31.93 -17.85
CA ALA A 857 13.40 32.64 -18.10
C ALA A 857 12.33 31.72 -18.71
N ARG A 858 11.11 31.78 -18.17
CA ARG A 858 9.93 31.06 -18.64
C ARG A 858 8.75 32.03 -18.68
N PRO A 859 7.69 31.77 -19.45
CA PRO A 859 6.52 32.65 -19.50
C PRO A 859 5.98 32.98 -18.10
N GLY A 860 6.17 34.25 -17.69
CA GLY A 860 5.72 34.81 -16.41
C GLY A 860 6.51 34.38 -15.16
N ARG A 861 7.70 33.77 -15.29
CA ARG A 861 8.52 33.34 -14.15
C ARG A 861 10.00 33.12 -14.49
N LEU A 862 10.88 33.36 -13.51
CA LEU A 862 12.28 32.96 -13.54
C LEU A 862 12.49 31.70 -12.68
N GLU A 863 13.27 30.73 -13.17
CA GLU A 863 13.55 29.46 -12.48
C GLU A 863 15.06 29.27 -12.28
N VAL A 864 15.50 28.86 -11.08
CA VAL A 864 16.90 28.50 -10.80
C VAL A 864 16.97 27.15 -10.07
N THR A 865 17.98 26.33 -10.38
CA THR A 865 18.16 25.01 -9.75
C THR A 865 18.79 25.14 -8.36
N GLY A 866 18.14 24.53 -7.35
CA GLY A 866 18.52 24.62 -5.95
C GLY A 866 17.49 25.35 -5.09
N ASP A 867 17.70 25.32 -3.78
CA ASP A 867 16.88 26.00 -2.79
C ASP A 867 17.51 27.34 -2.40
N HIS A 868 17.17 28.39 -3.16
CA HIS A 868 17.69 29.77 -3.01
C HIS A 868 16.58 30.73 -2.57
N VAL A 869 15.48 30.20 -2.04
CA VAL A 869 14.30 31.00 -1.65
C VAL A 869 14.68 32.05 -0.63
N LYS A 870 15.57 31.71 0.31
CA LYS A 870 16.01 32.64 1.36
C LYS A 870 16.86 33.76 0.78
N ASP A 871 17.85 33.42 -0.04
CA ASP A 871 18.82 34.36 -0.59
C ASP A 871 18.15 35.37 -1.52
N ILE A 872 17.27 34.90 -2.42
CA ILE A 872 16.50 35.77 -3.32
C ILE A 872 15.53 36.66 -2.54
N LYS A 873 14.84 36.13 -1.51
CA LYS A 873 13.94 36.95 -0.68
C LYS A 873 14.71 38.00 0.10
N GLN A 874 15.89 37.68 0.62
CA GLN A 874 16.73 38.62 1.35
C GLN A 874 17.23 39.73 0.43
N TRP A 875 17.71 39.38 -0.77
CA TRP A 875 18.12 40.36 -1.79
C TRP A 875 16.98 41.28 -2.21
N LEU A 876 15.82 40.73 -2.60
CA LEU A 876 14.66 41.54 -3.01
C LEU A 876 14.14 42.44 -1.87
N THR A 877 14.14 41.94 -0.64
CA THR A 877 13.77 42.75 0.53
C THR A 877 14.77 43.90 0.73
N GLY A 878 16.06 43.63 0.51
CA GLY A 878 17.09 44.65 0.64
C GLY A 878 17.14 45.68 -0.49
N LEU A 879 16.57 45.35 -1.65
CA LEU A 879 16.27 46.32 -2.72
C LEU A 879 14.99 47.14 -2.44
N GLY A 880 14.26 46.81 -1.37
CA GLY A 880 13.04 47.50 -0.93
C GLY A 880 11.74 47.03 -1.56
N PHE A 881 11.68 45.81 -2.11
CA PHE A 881 10.46 45.21 -2.67
C PHE A 881 9.57 44.53 -1.65
#